data_AF-A0A6P1F0N4-F1
#
_entry.id   AF-A0A6P1F0N4-F1
#
_cell.length_a   1.000
_cell.length_b   1.000
_cell.length_c   1.000
_cell.angle_alpha   90.00
_cell.angle_beta   90.00
_cell.angle_gamma   90.00
#
_symmetry.space_group_name_H-M   'P 1'
#
loop_
_entity.id
_entity.type
_entity.pdbx_description
1 polymer ?
#
loop_
_entity_poly.entity_id
_entity_poly.type
_entity_poly.pdbx_seq_one_letter_code
_entity_poly.pdbx_strand_id
1 'polypeptide(L)'
;MRSKSVILGYVLAVVLAALLAVVFVRAFDTGGVVWNGGWQLRISKDATPRVAASDVYRELAELAESRGIDVVRYVEDSVDPATVRHLFVTGNGAAAELLRDGYGAADPSITTTVAPLRDLGLLDPRGAWLVGGERADAEAVLAVIEAGGWTGTLAPYVSSIDVNTYREYGDLMRSLGVALLAVIVLIGAGTVLRSRSHGVQRLHGAGLLQILLSEWRFLSPPVVVLSLGGVAAVALATAALNGLAQLPTVLAVAGQLLALLLLAAVAAQILAIALTDGRRLVDQVKGEIDGWWVLVGVYAVRIPAVLVLLAIVAALGQSARVAEIEGRGREFWGVAGDAVTMSVGGYLGESEYRDATPRLADLAGSQDADGGVIVVSPELGEEPNVLLVNEGYLRRVEVLGGDGRRITEVPDGVLTVLEPEDSSVQRRRAVLADLRSWQDIQSGVSLSAPGTVDLPAAEQVVPSGQTLVTFHAAGDVFHPEAELVDPVVVVLPSVGVLADSELVAMITLDEVVFTDPAALAAAIEERGLSGVVSSITPVAYQANEQYRLALGAHAINVIGFVSGAIVVLLTGLVAAVVLVEKDRKRAFVHRMSGLGPLTAHRSGLLLEGVLLTATLALAVVPQWFRDPKDVRTVIDLGTVDTENFLLEQTALDIGVVVASAVLLVACLALAHRRASRSSTVDT
;
A
#
# COMPACT_ATOMS: atom_id res chain seq x y z
N MET A 1 -39.98 -26.82 -6.33
CA MET A 1 -38.51 -27.02 -6.24
C MET A 1 -37.88 -25.80 -5.58
N ARG A 2 -37.14 -25.99 -4.47
CA ARG A 2 -36.43 -24.91 -3.76
C ARG A 2 -35.27 -24.42 -4.63
N SER A 3 -35.20 -23.13 -4.93
CA SER A 3 -34.07 -22.55 -5.64
C SER A 3 -32.90 -22.42 -4.66
N LYS A 4 -32.01 -23.41 -4.70
CA LYS A 4 -30.76 -23.39 -3.93
C LYS A 4 -29.84 -22.24 -4.35
N SER A 5 -29.99 -21.71 -5.57
CA SER A 5 -29.19 -20.59 -6.09
C SER A 5 -29.51 -19.25 -5.45
N VAL A 6 -30.79 -18.94 -5.20
CA VAL A 6 -31.17 -17.69 -4.50
C VAL A 6 -30.71 -17.73 -3.04
N ILE A 7 -30.88 -18.87 -2.35
CA ILE A 7 -30.35 -19.05 -0.98
C ILE A 7 -28.83 -18.89 -0.97
N LEU A 8 -28.12 -19.45 -1.96
CA LEU A 8 -26.67 -19.30 -2.09
C LEU A 8 -26.26 -17.83 -2.29
N GLY A 9 -27.05 -17.04 -3.02
CA GLY A 9 -26.83 -15.60 -3.18
C GLY A 9 -26.90 -14.82 -1.87
N TYR A 10 -27.88 -15.13 -1.01
CA TYR A 10 -27.97 -14.53 0.31
C TYR A 10 -26.89 -15.02 1.28
N VAL A 11 -26.57 -16.33 1.27
CA VAL A 11 -25.41 -16.87 2.02
C VAL A 11 -24.16 -16.11 1.63
N LEU A 12 -23.99 -15.89 0.33
CA LEU A 12 -22.84 -15.19 -0.20
C LEU A 12 -22.78 -13.74 0.29
N ALA A 13 -23.90 -13.02 0.28
CA ALA A 13 -23.97 -11.66 0.81
C ALA A 13 -23.52 -11.59 2.28
N VAL A 14 -23.95 -12.55 3.11
CA VAL A 14 -23.55 -12.64 4.52
C VAL A 14 -22.05 -12.91 4.66
N VAL A 15 -21.53 -13.89 3.94
CA VAL A 15 -20.10 -14.26 4.00
C VAL A 15 -19.21 -13.12 3.50
N LEU A 16 -19.58 -12.47 2.40
CA LEU A 16 -18.81 -11.35 1.85
C LEU A 16 -18.85 -10.14 2.79
N ALA A 17 -20.01 -9.79 3.37
CA ALA A 17 -20.10 -8.69 4.33
C ALA A 17 -19.21 -8.93 5.55
N ALA A 18 -19.24 -10.15 6.11
CA ALA A 18 -18.42 -10.57 7.23
C ALA A 18 -16.92 -10.48 6.92
N LEU A 19 -16.50 -11.08 5.80
CA LEU A 19 -15.09 -11.10 5.38
C LEU A 19 -14.59 -9.68 5.09
N LEU A 20 -15.30 -8.93 4.25
CA LEU A 20 -14.91 -7.57 3.87
C LEU A 20 -14.83 -6.65 5.10
N ALA A 21 -15.71 -6.80 6.09
CA ALA A 21 -15.64 -6.00 7.31
C ALA A 21 -14.39 -6.27 8.14
N VAL A 22 -14.07 -7.55 8.43
CA VAL A 22 -12.87 -7.92 9.19
C VAL A 22 -11.61 -7.45 8.45
N VAL A 23 -11.58 -7.73 7.16
CA VAL A 23 -10.48 -7.37 6.26
C VAL A 23 -10.30 -5.85 6.18
N PHE A 24 -11.39 -5.09 6.06
CA PHE A 24 -11.34 -3.64 5.99
C PHE A 24 -10.85 -3.04 7.30
N VAL A 25 -11.39 -3.47 8.45
CA VAL A 25 -10.97 -2.93 9.75
C VAL A 25 -9.49 -3.25 10.01
N ARG A 26 -9.02 -4.45 9.64
CA ARG A 26 -7.59 -4.76 9.71
C ARG A 26 -6.75 -3.89 8.77
N ALA A 27 -7.13 -3.78 7.50
CA ALA A 27 -6.42 -2.94 6.53
C ALA A 27 -6.35 -1.47 6.97
N PHE A 28 -7.45 -0.95 7.53
CA PHE A 28 -7.52 0.39 8.08
C PHE A 28 -6.59 0.54 9.29
N ASP A 29 -6.62 -0.42 10.22
CA ASP A 29 -5.75 -0.44 11.40
C ASP A 29 -4.26 -0.57 11.04
N THR A 30 -3.92 -1.28 9.96
CA THR A 30 -2.54 -1.36 9.42
C THR A 30 -2.09 -0.02 8.85
N GLY A 31 -2.99 0.72 8.18
CA GLY A 31 -2.70 2.04 7.61
C GLY A 31 -2.53 3.14 8.66
N GLY A 32 -3.29 3.06 9.75
CA GLY A 32 -3.26 4.02 10.86
C GLY A 32 -4.18 3.58 12.00
N VAL A 33 -4.21 4.35 13.08
CA VAL A 33 -5.05 4.02 14.25
C VAL A 33 -6.53 4.21 13.92
N VAL A 34 -7.39 3.29 14.38
CA VAL A 34 -8.84 3.51 14.38
C VAL A 34 -9.17 4.61 15.39
N TRP A 35 -9.47 5.81 14.88
CA TRP A 35 -9.69 7.01 15.67
C TRP A 35 -11.05 7.63 15.40
N ASN A 36 -11.85 7.77 16.46
CA ASN A 36 -13.20 8.33 16.38
C ASN A 36 -13.26 9.83 16.68
N GLY A 37 -12.11 10.50 16.86
CA GLY A 37 -12.05 11.93 17.22
C GLY A 37 -12.27 12.89 16.03
N GLY A 38 -12.28 12.38 14.80
CA GLY A 38 -12.91 13.05 13.65
C GLY A 38 -12.07 13.96 12.78
N TRP A 39 -10.83 14.29 13.15
CA TRP A 39 -9.95 15.13 12.32
C TRP A 39 -8.54 14.57 12.22
N GLN A 40 -7.96 14.71 11.03
CA GLN A 40 -6.57 14.38 10.77
C GLN A 40 -5.88 15.60 10.19
N LEU A 41 -4.70 15.86 10.71
CA LEU A 41 -3.81 16.85 10.19
C LEU A 41 -2.63 16.17 9.55
N ARG A 42 -2.32 16.53 8.32
CA ARG A 42 -1.11 16.10 7.63
C ARG A 42 -0.21 17.30 7.48
N ILE A 43 0.92 17.26 8.19
CA ILE A 43 1.94 18.30 8.09
C ILE A 43 2.82 17.97 6.89
N SER A 44 2.98 18.95 5.99
CA SER A 44 3.62 18.79 4.70
C SER A 44 5.15 18.70 4.82
N LYS A 45 5.78 18.11 3.79
CA LYS A 45 7.25 18.08 3.66
C LYS A 45 7.81 19.46 3.31
N ASP A 46 7.02 20.31 2.66
CA ASP A 46 7.35 21.68 2.23
C ASP A 46 7.07 22.67 3.38
N ALA A 47 7.70 22.38 4.51
CA ALA A 47 7.61 23.16 5.72
C ALA A 47 8.97 23.73 6.08
N THR A 48 8.94 24.89 6.68
CA THR A 48 10.08 25.81 6.83
C THR A 48 10.05 26.28 8.27
N PRO A 49 10.58 25.48 9.18
CA PRO A 49 10.28 25.63 10.59
C PRO A 49 10.87 26.92 11.13
N ARG A 50 10.11 27.59 11.99
CA ARG A 50 10.45 28.89 12.60
C ARG A 50 10.78 28.75 14.08
N VAL A 51 10.35 27.66 14.70
CA VAL A 51 10.48 27.37 16.12
C VAL A 51 10.89 25.91 16.29
N ALA A 52 11.68 25.60 17.32
CA ALA A 52 12.08 24.25 17.64
C ALA A 52 10.87 23.34 17.90
N ALA A 53 10.95 22.08 17.48
CA ALA A 53 9.86 21.11 17.59
C ALA A 53 9.35 20.91 19.03
N SER A 54 10.26 20.95 20.01
CA SER A 54 9.94 20.81 21.43
C SER A 54 9.00 21.89 21.96
N ASP A 55 9.15 23.12 21.46
CA ASP A 55 8.29 24.24 21.87
C ASP A 55 6.88 24.07 21.29
N VAL A 56 6.76 23.58 20.05
CA VAL A 56 5.47 23.24 19.43
C VAL A 56 4.76 22.15 20.25
N TYR A 57 5.45 21.10 20.70
CA TYR A 57 4.81 20.06 21.52
C TYR A 57 4.34 20.56 22.87
N ARG A 58 5.09 21.47 23.50
CA ARG A 58 4.68 22.12 24.75
C ARG A 58 3.41 22.95 24.54
N GLU A 59 3.39 23.80 23.52
CA GLU A 59 2.21 24.64 23.21
C GLU A 59 0.98 23.80 22.86
N LEU A 60 1.15 22.70 22.13
CA LEU A 60 0.07 21.76 21.84
C LEU A 60 -0.46 21.07 23.10
N ALA A 61 0.42 20.70 24.04
CA ALA A 61 0.00 20.11 25.31
C ALA A 61 -0.81 21.12 26.15
N GLU A 62 -0.38 22.38 26.22
CA GLU A 62 -1.10 23.45 26.92
C GLU A 62 -2.46 23.75 26.25
N LEU A 63 -2.52 23.76 24.91
CA LEU A 63 -3.78 23.92 24.17
C LEU A 63 -4.74 22.77 24.47
N ALA A 64 -4.26 21.53 24.44
CA ALA A 64 -5.04 20.33 24.72
C ALA A 64 -5.64 20.36 26.13
N GLU A 65 -4.84 20.75 27.14
CA GLU A 65 -5.32 20.90 28.52
C GLU A 65 -6.36 22.01 28.67
N SER A 66 -6.12 23.18 28.07
CA SER A 66 -7.00 24.35 28.24
C SER A 66 -8.37 24.20 27.58
N ARG A 67 -8.44 23.52 26.42
CA ARG A 67 -9.67 23.32 25.66
C ARG A 67 -10.29 21.93 25.82
N GLY A 68 -9.60 21.00 26.48
CA GLY A 68 -10.04 19.61 26.60
C GLY A 68 -10.03 18.86 25.25
N ILE A 69 -9.08 19.21 24.38
CA ILE A 69 -8.91 18.61 23.05
C ILE A 69 -8.00 17.39 23.18
N ASP A 70 -8.32 16.31 22.47
CA ASP A 70 -7.42 15.17 22.36
C ASP A 70 -6.52 15.34 21.13
N VAL A 71 -5.21 15.27 21.33
CA VAL A 71 -4.22 15.31 20.25
C VAL A 71 -3.39 14.05 20.33
N VAL A 72 -3.37 13.30 19.24
CA VAL A 72 -2.64 12.05 19.09
C VAL A 72 -1.71 12.19 17.91
N ARG A 73 -0.43 11.93 18.16
CA ARG A 73 0.57 11.85 17.13
C ARG A 73 0.95 10.40 16.89
N TYR A 74 0.88 9.99 15.63
CA TYR A 74 1.38 8.70 15.20
C TYR A 74 2.87 8.81 14.86
N VAL A 75 3.69 7.95 15.46
CA VAL A 75 5.14 7.87 15.24
C VAL A 75 5.51 6.41 15.03
N GLU A 76 6.28 6.16 13.98
CA GLU A 76 6.75 4.82 13.62
C GLU A 76 7.92 4.38 14.51
N ASP A 77 8.02 3.08 14.79
CA ASP A 77 9.16 2.55 15.52
C ASP A 77 10.41 2.59 14.64
N SER A 78 11.54 3.03 15.21
CA SER A 78 12.81 3.12 14.49
C SER A 78 13.49 1.77 14.28
N VAL A 79 13.10 0.73 15.01
CA VAL A 79 13.67 -0.61 14.94
C VAL A 79 12.75 -1.57 14.20
N ASP A 80 11.45 -1.61 14.53
CA ASP A 80 10.45 -2.58 14.10
C ASP A 80 9.12 -1.95 13.60
N PRO A 81 9.14 -1.13 12.53
CA PRO A 81 7.95 -0.39 12.05
C PRO A 81 6.81 -1.25 11.50
N ALA A 82 7.11 -2.48 11.09
CA ALA A 82 6.11 -3.41 10.56
C ALA A 82 5.24 -4.02 11.69
N THR A 83 5.78 -4.07 12.90
CA THR A 83 5.17 -4.78 14.04
C THR A 83 5.03 -3.92 15.27
N VAL A 84 5.63 -2.73 15.31
CA VAL A 84 5.57 -1.79 16.45
C VAL A 84 5.26 -0.40 15.93
N ARG A 85 4.34 0.28 16.62
CA ARG A 85 4.03 1.70 16.39
C ARG A 85 3.84 2.42 17.72
N HIS A 86 4.17 3.71 17.75
CA HIS A 86 4.06 4.56 18.92
C HIS A 86 2.98 5.62 18.73
N LEU A 87 2.12 5.76 19.74
CA LEU A 87 1.15 6.84 19.83
C LEU A 87 1.56 7.78 20.93
N PHE A 88 1.86 9.02 20.55
CA PHE A 88 2.20 10.08 21.48
C PHE A 88 0.97 10.96 21.67
N VAL A 89 0.42 10.99 22.88
CA VAL A 89 -0.92 11.54 23.10
C VAL A 89 -0.93 12.59 24.21
N THR A 90 -1.83 13.54 24.07
CA THR A 90 -2.18 14.54 25.11
C THR A 90 -3.66 14.84 25.03
N GLY A 91 -4.29 15.14 26.17
CA GLY A 91 -5.73 15.35 26.27
C GLY A 91 -6.35 14.61 27.44
N ASN A 92 -7.62 14.92 27.71
CA ASN A 92 -8.37 14.44 28.87
C ASN A 92 -9.49 13.45 28.52
N GLY A 93 -9.73 13.20 27.22
CA GLY A 93 -10.79 12.33 26.72
C GLY A 93 -10.25 10.98 26.23
N ALA A 94 -10.45 10.69 24.94
CA ALA A 94 -10.02 9.44 24.31
C ALA A 94 -8.49 9.26 24.38
N ALA A 95 -7.72 10.36 24.35
CA ALA A 95 -6.26 10.30 24.52
C ALA A 95 -5.87 9.81 25.93
N ALA A 96 -6.61 10.23 26.97
CA ALA A 96 -6.35 9.78 28.34
C ALA A 96 -6.75 8.31 28.56
N GLU A 97 -7.79 7.83 27.87
CA GLU A 97 -8.14 6.40 27.86
C GLU A 97 -7.05 5.57 27.17
N LEU A 98 -6.52 6.04 26.03
CA LEU A 98 -5.39 5.39 25.35
C LEU A 98 -4.15 5.29 26.24
N LEU A 99 -3.83 6.33 27.02
CA LEU A 99 -2.70 6.29 27.98
C LEU A 99 -2.90 5.26 29.08
N ARG A 100 -4.14 5.02 29.52
CA ARG A 100 -4.45 4.14 30.65
C ARG A 100 -4.55 2.68 30.22
N ASP A 101 -5.33 2.44 29.16
CA ASP A 101 -5.75 1.10 28.74
C ASP A 101 -4.93 0.59 27.55
N GLY A 102 -4.13 1.46 26.92
CA GLY A 102 -3.42 1.17 25.68
C GLY A 102 -4.34 1.16 24.46
N TYR A 103 -3.80 0.79 23.31
CA TYR A 103 -4.60 0.65 22.08
C TYR A 103 -4.89 -0.82 21.77
N GLY A 104 -6.17 -1.17 21.69
CA GLY A 104 -6.62 -2.48 21.23
C GLY A 104 -6.51 -2.61 19.72
N ALA A 105 -5.41 -3.18 19.22
CA ALA A 105 -5.18 -3.38 17.80
C ALA A 105 -6.13 -4.41 17.17
N ALA A 106 -6.65 -4.07 15.98
CA ALA A 106 -7.39 -5.02 15.17
C ALA A 106 -6.46 -6.07 14.56
N ASP A 107 -5.23 -5.65 14.22
CA ASP A 107 -4.17 -6.55 13.78
C ASP A 107 -3.25 -6.99 14.93
N PRO A 108 -3.30 -8.26 15.38
CA PRO A 108 -2.46 -8.72 16.49
C PRO A 108 -0.96 -8.79 16.15
N SER A 109 -0.56 -8.68 14.88
CA SER A 109 0.86 -8.59 14.51
C SER A 109 1.47 -7.22 14.79
N ILE A 110 0.65 -6.20 15.11
CA ILE A 110 1.10 -4.84 15.38
C ILE A 110 0.92 -4.53 16.87
N THR A 111 2.03 -4.36 17.56
CA THR A 111 2.10 -3.84 18.92
C THR A 111 2.01 -2.31 18.89
N THR A 112 1.10 -1.75 19.68
CA THR A 112 0.94 -0.29 19.78
C THR A 112 1.31 0.15 21.18
N THR A 113 2.37 0.94 21.29
CA THR A 113 2.78 1.61 22.52
C THR A 113 2.12 2.99 22.58
N VAL A 114 1.79 3.44 23.79
CA VAL A 114 1.20 4.76 24.01
C VAL A 114 2.02 5.50 25.04
N ALA A 115 2.46 6.72 24.70
CA ALA A 115 3.28 7.57 25.55
C ALA A 115 2.73 9.02 25.57
N PRO A 116 3.07 9.83 26.57
CA PRO A 116 2.74 11.26 26.60
C PRO A 116 3.38 12.05 25.45
N LEU A 117 2.67 13.03 24.88
CA LEU A 117 3.16 13.86 23.76
C LEU A 117 4.51 14.55 24.05
N ARG A 118 4.76 14.94 25.29
CA ARG A 118 6.00 15.59 25.74
C ARG A 118 7.26 14.71 25.60
N ASP A 119 7.11 13.40 25.47
CA ASP A 119 8.23 12.47 25.35
C ASP A 119 8.82 12.47 23.92
N LEU A 120 8.22 13.22 22.97
CA LEU A 120 8.73 13.39 21.60
C LEU A 120 10.03 14.20 21.48
N GLY A 121 10.36 15.03 22.48
CA GLY A 121 11.60 15.82 22.48
C GLY A 121 11.75 16.73 21.25
N LEU A 122 12.86 16.57 20.52
CA LEU A 122 13.20 17.33 19.30
C LEU A 122 12.82 16.62 18.00
N LEU A 123 12.06 15.52 18.06
CA LEU A 123 11.62 14.82 16.86
C LEU A 123 10.88 15.80 15.94
N ASP A 124 11.07 15.70 14.63
CA ASP A 124 10.41 16.54 13.63
C ASP A 124 8.87 16.49 13.78
N PRO A 125 8.09 17.59 13.77
CA PRO A 125 6.62 17.61 13.83
C PRO A 125 5.88 17.09 12.59
N ARG A 126 6.58 16.84 11.47
CA ARG A 126 5.99 16.32 10.23
C ARG A 126 5.35 14.95 10.44
N GLY A 127 4.33 14.68 9.62
CA GLY A 127 3.60 13.42 9.62
C GLY A 127 2.12 13.58 9.92
N ALA A 128 1.50 12.47 10.32
CA ALA A 128 0.06 12.38 10.57
C ALA A 128 -0.27 12.61 12.04
N TRP A 129 -1.19 13.56 12.27
CA TRP A 129 -1.75 13.87 13.56
C TRP A 129 -3.25 13.60 13.55
N LEU A 130 -3.76 13.13 14.66
CA LEU A 130 -5.18 12.87 14.88
C LEU A 130 -5.65 13.81 15.97
N VAL A 131 -6.71 14.55 15.67
CA VAL A 131 -7.30 15.52 16.61
C VAL A 131 -8.72 15.08 16.92
N GLY A 132 -9.06 15.11 18.20
CA GLY A 132 -10.37 14.83 18.74
C GLY A 132 -11.09 16.11 19.11
N GLY A 133 -12.26 16.35 18.51
CA GLY A 133 -13.06 17.54 18.80
C GLY A 133 -13.83 18.05 17.59
N GLU A 134 -14.25 19.32 17.67
CA GLU A 134 -14.90 19.99 16.55
C GLU A 134 -13.86 20.48 15.52
N ARG A 135 -14.32 20.88 14.33
CA ARG A 135 -13.45 21.44 13.29
C ARG A 135 -12.61 22.61 13.81
N ALA A 136 -13.21 23.46 14.63
CA ALA A 136 -12.56 24.63 15.22
C ALA A 136 -11.39 24.25 16.15
N ASP A 137 -11.46 23.08 16.79
CA ASP A 137 -10.39 22.56 17.64
C ASP A 137 -9.22 22.07 16.79
N ALA A 138 -9.52 21.36 15.70
CA ALA A 138 -8.49 20.92 14.76
C ALA A 138 -7.84 22.09 14.00
N GLU A 139 -8.59 23.13 13.66
CA GLU A 139 -8.05 24.39 13.12
C GLU A 139 -7.18 25.12 14.16
N ALA A 140 -7.53 25.07 15.46
CA ALA A 140 -6.69 25.64 16.51
C ALA A 140 -5.37 24.88 16.69
N VAL A 141 -5.39 23.55 16.60
CA VAL A 141 -4.18 22.71 16.61
C VAL A 141 -3.31 23.01 15.39
N LEU A 142 -3.91 23.12 14.19
CA LEU A 142 -3.18 23.52 12.99
C LEU A 142 -2.56 24.92 13.14
N ALA A 143 -3.28 25.88 13.71
CA ALA A 143 -2.77 27.23 13.90
C ALA A 143 -1.52 27.29 14.80
N VAL A 144 -1.42 26.44 15.83
CA VAL A 144 -0.20 26.31 16.66
C VAL A 144 0.95 25.75 15.84
N ILE A 145 0.69 24.72 15.05
CA ILE A 145 1.71 24.09 14.20
C ILE A 145 2.18 25.06 13.08
N GLU A 146 1.26 25.83 12.50
CA GLU A 146 1.54 26.88 11.52
C GLU A 146 2.30 28.07 12.11
N ALA A 147 2.00 28.45 13.35
CA ALA A 147 2.78 29.45 14.08
C ALA A 147 4.23 29.01 14.28
N GLY A 148 4.45 27.70 14.46
CA GLY A 148 5.77 27.07 14.48
C GLY A 148 6.53 27.05 13.14
N GLY A 149 5.92 27.53 12.04
CA GLY A 149 6.51 27.57 10.70
C GLY A 149 6.23 26.35 9.83
N TRP A 150 5.39 25.42 10.30
CA TRP A 150 5.01 24.25 9.54
C TRP A 150 3.79 24.52 8.67
N THR A 151 3.64 23.79 7.57
CA THR A 151 2.45 23.88 6.73
C THR A 151 1.67 22.58 6.84
N GLY A 152 0.36 22.66 6.97
CA GLY A 152 -0.47 21.48 7.16
C GLY A 152 -1.77 21.56 6.39
N THR A 153 -2.29 20.39 6.01
CA THR A 153 -3.63 20.27 5.49
C THR A 153 -4.51 19.58 6.51
N LEU A 154 -5.68 20.17 6.77
CA LEU A 154 -6.70 19.57 7.59
C LEU A 154 -7.68 18.77 6.73
N ALA A 155 -7.86 17.51 7.07
CA ALA A 155 -8.87 16.65 6.49
C ALA A 155 -9.76 16.08 7.61
N PRO A 156 -11.05 15.83 7.35
CA PRO A 156 -11.85 15.00 8.24
C PRO A 156 -11.15 13.65 8.37
N TYR A 157 -10.84 13.23 9.60
CA TYR A 157 -10.48 11.84 9.83
C TYR A 157 -11.77 11.06 9.92
N VAL A 158 -11.72 9.84 9.44
CA VAL A 158 -12.85 8.94 9.41
C VAL A 158 -13.23 8.60 10.86
N SER A 159 -14.13 9.40 11.45
CA SER A 159 -14.66 9.22 12.82
C SER A 159 -15.56 8.00 12.96
N SER A 160 -15.98 7.44 11.83
CA SER A 160 -16.62 6.15 11.71
C SER A 160 -16.24 5.59 10.36
N ILE A 161 -15.70 4.36 10.32
CA ILE A 161 -15.49 3.64 9.06
C ILE A 161 -16.84 3.56 8.34
N ASP A 162 -17.02 4.37 7.31
CA ASP A 162 -18.24 4.42 6.51
C ASP A 162 -17.95 3.95 5.08
N VAL A 163 -19.02 3.84 4.28
CA VAL A 163 -18.90 3.44 2.87
C VAL A 163 -18.19 4.52 2.02
N ASN A 164 -18.05 5.76 2.51
CA ASN A 164 -17.30 6.80 1.81
C ASN A 164 -15.79 6.64 2.02
N THR A 165 -15.33 6.17 3.19
CA THR A 165 -13.93 5.79 3.43
C THR A 165 -13.45 4.70 2.48
N TYR A 166 -14.34 3.80 2.05
CA TYR A 166 -14.02 2.83 1.00
C TYR A 166 -13.50 3.50 -0.28
N ARG A 167 -13.86 4.76 -0.59
CA ARG A 167 -13.39 5.44 -1.82
C ARG A 167 -11.89 5.74 -1.79
N GLU A 168 -11.32 5.96 -0.61
CA GLU A 168 -9.88 6.23 -0.45
C GLU A 168 -9.05 4.95 -0.64
N TYR A 169 -9.63 3.80 -0.30
CA TYR A 169 -9.04 2.47 -0.52
C TYR A 169 -9.52 1.86 -1.84
N GLY A 170 -9.03 2.41 -2.96
CA GLY A 170 -9.49 2.10 -4.32
C GLY A 170 -9.67 0.61 -4.65
N ASP A 171 -8.78 -0.27 -4.17
CA ASP A 171 -8.84 -1.71 -4.45
C ASP A 171 -9.88 -2.47 -3.59
N LEU A 172 -10.13 -2.01 -2.36
CA LEU A 172 -11.23 -2.50 -1.52
C LEU A 172 -12.58 -2.09 -2.12
N MET A 173 -12.70 -0.88 -2.67
CA MET A 173 -13.91 -0.46 -3.38
C MET A 173 -14.18 -1.29 -4.64
N ARG A 174 -13.13 -1.60 -5.42
CA ARG A 174 -13.24 -2.49 -6.58
C ARG A 174 -13.74 -3.88 -6.14
N SER A 175 -13.20 -4.41 -5.05
CA SER A 175 -13.63 -5.69 -4.46
C SER A 175 -15.09 -5.66 -4.01
N LEU A 176 -15.54 -4.58 -3.35
CA LEU A 176 -16.94 -4.39 -2.96
C LEU A 176 -17.87 -4.28 -4.18
N GLY A 177 -17.46 -3.53 -5.21
CA GLY A 177 -18.22 -3.41 -6.46
C GLY A 177 -18.41 -4.76 -7.15
N VAL A 178 -17.36 -5.58 -7.18
CA VAL A 178 -17.39 -6.94 -7.73
C VAL A 178 -18.25 -7.87 -6.87
N ALA A 179 -18.20 -7.76 -5.53
CA ALA A 179 -19.08 -8.47 -4.60
C ALA A 179 -20.58 -8.13 -4.83
N LEU A 180 -20.91 -6.84 -4.94
CA LEU A 180 -22.26 -6.35 -5.25
C LEU A 180 -22.76 -6.95 -6.57
N LEU A 181 -21.94 -6.88 -7.61
CA LEU A 181 -22.26 -7.39 -8.94
C LEU A 181 -22.53 -8.90 -8.90
N ALA A 182 -21.73 -9.66 -8.15
CA ALA A 182 -21.88 -11.11 -7.98
C ALA A 182 -23.19 -11.47 -7.26
N VAL A 183 -23.55 -10.74 -6.18
CA VAL A 183 -24.82 -10.93 -5.46
C VAL A 183 -26.01 -10.64 -6.39
N ILE A 184 -25.95 -9.51 -7.13
CA ILE A 184 -26.99 -9.11 -8.09
C ILE A 184 -27.20 -10.18 -9.15
N VAL A 185 -26.12 -10.70 -9.76
CA VAL A 185 -26.23 -11.75 -10.79
C VAL A 185 -26.72 -13.06 -10.21
N LEU A 186 -26.21 -13.50 -9.06
CA LEU A 186 -26.57 -14.78 -8.50
C LEU A 186 -28.06 -14.83 -8.14
N ILE A 187 -28.56 -13.76 -7.52
CA ILE A 187 -29.96 -13.65 -7.16
C ILE A 187 -30.81 -13.40 -8.40
N GLY A 188 -30.38 -12.51 -9.30
CA GLY A 188 -31.09 -12.24 -10.55
C GLY A 188 -31.24 -13.49 -11.43
N ALA A 189 -30.12 -14.15 -11.75
CA ALA A 189 -30.11 -15.40 -12.53
C ALA A 189 -30.87 -16.52 -11.82
N GLY A 190 -30.67 -16.69 -10.50
CA GLY A 190 -31.41 -17.67 -9.69
C GLY A 190 -32.93 -17.44 -9.71
N THR A 191 -33.35 -16.19 -9.83
CA THR A 191 -34.76 -15.78 -9.93
C THR A 191 -35.30 -16.00 -11.35
N VAL A 192 -34.56 -15.63 -12.39
CA VAL A 192 -34.95 -15.87 -13.79
C VAL A 192 -35.05 -17.37 -14.11
N LEU A 193 -34.18 -18.20 -13.54
CA LEU A 193 -34.24 -19.66 -13.66
C LEU A 193 -35.53 -20.25 -13.05
N ARG A 194 -36.24 -19.50 -12.20
CA ARG A 194 -37.56 -19.85 -11.65
C ARG A 194 -38.74 -19.30 -12.44
N SER A 195 -38.50 -18.77 -13.65
CA SER A 195 -39.55 -18.19 -14.51
C SER A 195 -40.78 -19.09 -14.66
N ARG A 196 -40.61 -20.42 -14.71
CA ARG A 196 -41.74 -21.38 -14.75
C ARG A 196 -42.65 -21.29 -13.53
N SER A 197 -42.08 -21.23 -12.32
CA SER A 197 -42.90 -21.08 -11.10
C SER A 197 -43.59 -19.72 -11.02
N HIS A 198 -42.94 -18.66 -11.49
CA HIS A 198 -43.56 -17.33 -11.56
C HIS A 198 -44.69 -17.30 -12.59
N GLY A 199 -44.50 -17.93 -13.76
CA GLY A 199 -45.54 -18.09 -14.78
C GLY A 199 -46.77 -18.84 -14.26
N VAL A 200 -46.58 -19.93 -13.49
CA VAL A 200 -47.69 -20.67 -12.85
C VAL A 200 -48.42 -19.81 -11.80
N GLN A 201 -47.69 -19.05 -10.98
CA GLN A 201 -48.30 -18.14 -10.01
C GLN A 201 -49.09 -17.02 -10.70
N ARG A 202 -48.58 -16.48 -11.81
CA ARG A 202 -49.27 -15.46 -12.62
C ARG A 202 -50.50 -16.00 -13.33
N LEU A 203 -50.48 -17.26 -13.80
CA LEU A 203 -51.69 -17.92 -14.31
C LEU A 203 -52.81 -17.98 -13.25
N HIS A 204 -52.44 -18.09 -11.96
CA HIS A 204 -53.37 -18.01 -10.84
C HIS A 204 -53.69 -16.57 -10.39
N GLY A 205 -53.30 -15.54 -11.15
CA GLY A 205 -53.61 -14.14 -10.88
C GLY A 205 -52.65 -13.43 -9.92
N ALA A 206 -51.50 -14.03 -9.57
CA ALA A 206 -50.56 -13.40 -8.65
C ALA A 206 -49.85 -12.19 -9.27
N GLY A 207 -49.95 -11.03 -8.62
CA GLY A 207 -49.17 -9.84 -8.96
C GLY A 207 -47.71 -9.92 -8.48
N LEU A 208 -46.86 -8.98 -8.91
CA LEU A 208 -45.43 -8.93 -8.56
C LEU A 208 -45.19 -8.97 -7.04
N LEU A 209 -45.99 -8.22 -6.28
CA LEU A 209 -45.90 -8.12 -4.82
C LEU A 209 -46.24 -9.45 -4.13
N GLN A 210 -47.24 -10.18 -4.62
CA GLN A 210 -47.62 -11.49 -4.09
C GLN A 210 -46.55 -12.55 -4.40
N ILE A 211 -45.94 -12.50 -5.59
CA ILE A 211 -44.83 -13.39 -5.95
C ILE A 211 -43.65 -13.14 -5.01
N LEU A 212 -43.26 -11.87 -4.82
CA LEU A 212 -42.17 -11.48 -3.94
C LEU A 212 -42.41 -11.89 -2.48
N LEU A 213 -43.59 -11.62 -1.92
CA LEU A 213 -43.98 -12.03 -0.57
C LEU A 213 -43.96 -13.55 -0.42
N SER A 214 -44.42 -14.28 -1.44
CA SER A 214 -44.39 -15.75 -1.43
C SER A 214 -42.95 -16.28 -1.39
N GLU A 215 -42.02 -15.67 -2.12
CA GLU A 215 -40.61 -16.05 -2.08
C GLU A 215 -39.98 -15.70 -0.73
N TRP A 216 -40.24 -14.50 -0.22
CA TRP A 216 -39.71 -14.01 1.06
C TRP A 216 -40.15 -14.86 2.24
N ARG A 217 -41.39 -15.37 2.25
CA ARG A 217 -41.87 -16.26 3.31
C ARG A 217 -41.04 -17.55 3.43
N PHE A 218 -40.43 -18.01 2.34
CA PHE A 218 -39.54 -19.18 2.34
C PHE A 218 -38.06 -18.83 2.46
N LEU A 219 -37.66 -17.63 2.03
CA LEU A 219 -36.27 -17.17 2.08
C LEU A 219 -35.91 -16.54 3.43
N SER A 220 -36.85 -15.90 4.14
CA SER A 220 -36.52 -15.16 5.36
C SER A 220 -35.98 -16.03 6.49
N PRO A 221 -36.49 -17.25 6.79
CA PRO A 221 -35.94 -18.04 7.89
C PRO A 221 -34.46 -18.43 7.68
N PRO A 222 -34.05 -19.02 6.54
CA PRO A 222 -32.64 -19.34 6.33
C PRO A 222 -31.78 -18.08 6.26
N VAL A 223 -32.24 -16.99 5.63
CA VAL A 223 -31.47 -15.75 5.55
C VAL A 223 -31.23 -15.17 6.94
N VAL A 224 -32.24 -15.09 7.80
CA VAL A 224 -32.07 -14.59 9.18
C VAL A 224 -31.12 -15.48 9.98
N VAL A 225 -31.30 -16.80 9.93
CA VAL A 225 -30.42 -17.75 10.64
C VAL A 225 -28.97 -17.62 10.16
N LEU A 226 -28.75 -17.51 8.84
CA LEU A 226 -27.44 -17.34 8.25
C LEU A 226 -26.82 -15.99 8.60
N SER A 227 -27.59 -14.90 8.56
CA SER A 227 -27.11 -13.57 8.95
C SER A 227 -26.69 -13.54 10.43
N LEU A 228 -27.52 -14.09 11.33
CA LEU A 228 -27.18 -14.21 12.74
C LEU A 228 -25.95 -15.10 12.96
N GLY A 229 -25.87 -16.22 12.24
CA GLY A 229 -24.72 -17.12 12.27
C GLY A 229 -23.45 -16.46 11.74
N GLY A 230 -23.55 -15.63 10.70
CA GLY A 230 -22.44 -14.86 10.13
C GLY A 230 -21.93 -13.80 11.10
N VAL A 231 -22.84 -13.04 11.73
CA VAL A 231 -22.49 -12.07 12.78
C VAL A 231 -21.82 -12.77 13.96
N ALA A 232 -22.35 -13.91 14.41
CA ALA A 232 -21.74 -14.71 15.47
C ALA A 232 -20.36 -15.24 15.07
N ALA A 233 -20.19 -15.71 13.83
CA ALA A 233 -18.91 -16.17 13.31
C ALA A 233 -17.87 -15.05 13.24
N VAL A 234 -18.26 -13.83 12.83
CA VAL A 234 -17.40 -12.65 12.87
C VAL A 234 -16.99 -12.35 14.31
N ALA A 235 -17.95 -12.26 15.24
CA ALA A 235 -17.64 -11.99 16.64
C ALA A 235 -16.70 -13.03 17.25
N LEU A 236 -16.92 -14.32 16.97
CA LEU A 236 -16.05 -15.41 17.41
C LEU A 236 -14.66 -15.36 16.78
N ALA A 237 -14.57 -15.05 15.47
CA ALA A 237 -13.30 -14.89 14.77
C ALA A 237 -12.51 -13.71 15.33
N THR A 238 -13.15 -12.56 15.54
CA THR A 238 -12.54 -11.39 16.22
C THR A 238 -12.08 -11.79 17.62
N ALA A 239 -12.91 -12.46 18.42
CA ALA A 239 -12.51 -12.93 19.76
C ALA A 239 -11.25 -13.80 19.73
N ALA A 240 -11.19 -14.75 18.79
CA ALA A 240 -10.09 -15.69 18.66
C ALA A 240 -8.81 -15.04 18.11
N LEU A 241 -8.92 -14.04 17.25
CA LEU A 241 -7.79 -13.41 16.57
C LEU A 241 -7.18 -12.26 17.37
N ASN A 242 -8.00 -11.39 17.98
CA ASN A 242 -7.53 -10.14 18.60
C ASN A 242 -8.16 -9.87 19.98
N GLY A 243 -8.75 -10.88 20.63
CA GLY A 243 -9.29 -10.73 21.98
C GLY A 243 -10.50 -9.80 22.09
N LEU A 244 -11.28 -9.64 21.01
CA LEU A 244 -12.43 -8.72 20.89
C LEU A 244 -12.04 -7.24 20.72
N ALA A 245 -10.78 -6.93 20.44
CA ALA A 245 -10.36 -5.58 20.09
C ALA A 245 -11.12 -5.09 18.84
N GLN A 246 -11.59 -3.83 18.89
CA GLN A 246 -12.37 -3.19 17.83
C GLN A 246 -13.67 -3.91 17.43
N LEU A 247 -14.22 -4.81 18.26
CA LEU A 247 -15.46 -5.54 17.96
C LEU A 247 -16.63 -4.61 17.57
N PRO A 248 -16.90 -3.48 18.25
CA PRO A 248 -18.00 -2.58 17.86
C PRO A 248 -17.82 -2.06 16.43
N THR A 249 -16.59 -1.68 16.07
CA THR A 249 -16.21 -1.19 14.75
C THR A 249 -16.42 -2.26 13.69
N VAL A 250 -15.91 -3.48 13.91
CA VAL A 250 -16.08 -4.61 12.99
C VAL A 250 -17.56 -4.95 12.78
N LEU A 251 -18.35 -4.99 13.86
CA LEU A 251 -19.79 -5.28 13.77
C LEU A 251 -20.57 -4.17 13.07
N ALA A 252 -20.23 -2.89 13.30
CA ALA A 252 -20.85 -1.77 12.63
C ALA A 252 -20.61 -1.82 11.12
N VAL A 253 -19.35 -2.03 10.70
CA VAL A 253 -18.99 -2.15 9.28
C VAL A 253 -19.64 -3.38 8.64
N ALA A 254 -19.61 -4.53 9.31
CA ALA A 254 -20.28 -5.74 8.84
C ALA A 254 -21.79 -5.53 8.66
N GLY A 255 -22.44 -4.83 9.59
CA GLY A 255 -23.86 -4.49 9.52
C GLY A 255 -24.19 -3.57 8.34
N GLN A 256 -23.38 -2.54 8.10
CA GLN A 256 -23.55 -1.61 6.97
C GLN A 256 -23.36 -2.32 5.62
N LEU A 257 -22.30 -3.11 5.47
CA LEU A 257 -22.03 -3.89 4.25
C LEU A 257 -23.13 -4.93 4.01
N LEU A 258 -23.57 -5.62 5.06
CA LEU A 258 -24.66 -6.59 4.97
C LEU A 258 -25.95 -5.90 4.53
N ALA A 259 -26.30 -4.77 5.12
CA ALA A 259 -27.47 -4.00 4.71
C ALA A 259 -27.40 -3.60 3.23
N LEU A 260 -26.24 -3.11 2.77
CA LEU A 260 -26.01 -2.73 1.37
C LEU A 260 -26.16 -3.93 0.42
N LEU A 261 -25.53 -5.06 0.72
CA LEU A 261 -25.60 -6.28 -0.10
C LEU A 261 -27.01 -6.88 -0.11
N LEU A 262 -27.73 -6.85 1.02
CA LEU A 262 -29.12 -7.30 1.11
C LEU A 262 -30.07 -6.39 0.33
N LEU A 263 -29.85 -5.07 0.35
CA LEU A 263 -30.62 -4.14 -0.48
C LEU A 263 -30.40 -4.40 -1.97
N ALA A 264 -29.15 -4.60 -2.39
CA ALA A 264 -28.81 -4.95 -3.76
C ALA A 264 -29.43 -6.29 -4.18
N ALA A 265 -29.38 -7.29 -3.29
CA ALA A 265 -30.03 -8.58 -3.47
C ALA A 265 -31.54 -8.46 -3.73
N VAL A 266 -32.24 -7.67 -2.90
CA VAL A 266 -33.68 -7.43 -3.04
C VAL A 266 -33.98 -6.71 -4.35
N ALA A 267 -33.22 -5.66 -4.68
CA ALA A 267 -33.39 -4.92 -5.93
C ALA A 267 -33.20 -5.83 -7.16
N ALA A 268 -32.18 -6.69 -7.14
CA ALA A 268 -31.93 -7.67 -8.21
C ALA A 268 -33.09 -8.67 -8.35
N GLN A 269 -33.66 -9.14 -7.24
CA GLN A 269 -34.79 -10.05 -7.24
C GLN A 269 -36.05 -9.38 -7.82
N ILE A 270 -36.35 -8.15 -7.41
CA ILE A 270 -37.47 -7.36 -7.96
C ILE A 270 -37.30 -7.17 -9.47
N LEU A 271 -36.11 -6.74 -9.90
CA LEU A 271 -35.81 -6.50 -11.31
C LEU A 271 -35.91 -7.79 -12.13
N ALA A 272 -35.42 -8.92 -11.61
CA ALA A 272 -35.53 -10.21 -12.28
C ALA A 272 -36.99 -10.66 -12.44
N ILE A 273 -37.83 -10.49 -11.42
CA ILE A 273 -39.28 -10.80 -11.49
C ILE A 273 -39.95 -9.86 -12.52
N ALA A 274 -39.64 -8.58 -12.52
CA ALA A 274 -40.16 -7.61 -13.48
C ALA A 274 -39.74 -7.93 -14.93
N LEU A 275 -38.48 -8.33 -15.15
CA LEU A 275 -37.96 -8.73 -16.47
C LEU A 275 -38.63 -10.00 -17.00
N THR A 276 -39.13 -10.87 -16.11
CA THR A 276 -39.97 -11.99 -16.52
C THR A 276 -41.41 -11.57 -16.84
N ASP A 277 -41.86 -10.34 -16.56
CA ASP A 277 -43.25 -9.91 -16.84
C ASP A 277 -43.51 -9.67 -18.34
N GLY A 278 -42.52 -9.20 -19.08
CA GLY A 278 -42.67 -8.91 -20.52
C GLY A 278 -42.60 -10.12 -21.46
N ARG A 279 -42.45 -11.35 -20.97
CA ARG A 279 -42.31 -12.55 -21.82
C ARG A 279 -43.64 -13.29 -21.97
N ARG A 280 -43.88 -13.90 -23.15
CA ARG A 280 -45.09 -14.69 -23.42
C ARG A 280 -45.28 -15.77 -22.35
N LEU A 281 -46.39 -15.71 -21.62
CA LEU A 281 -46.74 -16.64 -20.54
C LEU A 281 -46.62 -18.13 -20.94
N VAL A 282 -46.91 -18.44 -22.21
CA VAL A 282 -46.85 -19.80 -22.76
C VAL A 282 -45.43 -20.38 -22.73
N ASP A 283 -44.42 -19.55 -23.03
CA ASP A 283 -43.01 -19.99 -23.10
C ASP A 283 -42.45 -20.18 -21.68
N GLN A 284 -42.90 -19.35 -20.73
CA GLN A 284 -42.56 -19.49 -19.31
C GLN A 284 -43.11 -20.76 -18.69
N VAL A 285 -44.38 -21.09 -18.97
CA VAL A 285 -45.05 -22.27 -18.40
C VAL A 285 -44.45 -23.57 -18.94
N LYS A 286 -43.99 -23.55 -20.21
CA LYS A 286 -43.20 -24.65 -20.80
C LYS A 286 -41.82 -24.81 -20.17
N GLY A 287 -41.31 -23.78 -19.49
CA GLY A 287 -39.96 -23.79 -18.92
C GLY A 287 -38.87 -23.71 -19.99
N GLU A 288 -39.20 -23.23 -21.19
CA GLU A 288 -38.22 -22.87 -22.22
C GLU A 288 -37.56 -21.56 -21.79
N ILE A 289 -36.57 -21.68 -20.91
CA ILE A 289 -35.72 -20.55 -20.58
C ILE A 289 -34.72 -20.44 -21.73
N ASP A 290 -34.72 -19.31 -22.45
CA ASP A 290 -33.62 -18.92 -23.32
C ASP A 290 -32.35 -18.78 -22.46
N GLY A 291 -31.67 -19.91 -22.26
CA GLY A 291 -30.50 -20.01 -21.39
C GLY A 291 -29.36 -19.10 -21.86
N TRP A 292 -29.41 -18.63 -23.10
CA TRP A 292 -28.49 -17.67 -23.68
C TRP A 292 -28.46 -16.33 -22.93
N TRP A 293 -29.62 -15.75 -22.57
CA TRP A 293 -29.66 -14.46 -21.85
C TRP A 293 -29.16 -14.57 -20.41
N VAL A 294 -29.38 -15.72 -19.77
CA VAL A 294 -28.81 -16.01 -18.45
C VAL A 294 -27.29 -16.15 -18.56
N LEU A 295 -26.80 -16.79 -19.63
CA LEU A 295 -25.37 -16.91 -19.91
C LEU A 295 -24.73 -15.53 -20.13
N VAL A 296 -25.35 -14.67 -20.95
CA VAL A 296 -24.89 -13.29 -21.21
C VAL A 296 -24.82 -12.51 -19.90
N GLY A 297 -25.84 -12.58 -19.04
CA GLY A 297 -25.82 -11.91 -17.74
C GLY A 297 -24.71 -12.40 -16.80
N VAL A 298 -24.42 -13.70 -16.80
CA VAL A 298 -23.31 -14.25 -16.00
C VAL A 298 -21.96 -13.77 -16.54
N TYR A 299 -21.75 -13.80 -17.86
CA TYR A 299 -20.49 -13.38 -18.46
C TYR A 299 -20.26 -11.87 -18.44
N ALA A 300 -21.32 -11.07 -18.47
CA ALA A 300 -21.25 -9.61 -18.29
C ALA A 300 -20.66 -9.21 -16.93
N VAL A 301 -20.65 -10.13 -15.96
CA VAL A 301 -20.12 -9.92 -14.61
C VAL A 301 -18.82 -10.67 -14.38
N ARG A 302 -18.72 -11.88 -14.93
CA ARG A 302 -17.49 -12.68 -14.86
C ARG A 302 -16.32 -12.01 -15.56
N ILE A 303 -16.51 -11.42 -16.74
CA ILE A 303 -15.42 -10.75 -17.48
C ILE A 303 -14.87 -9.56 -16.69
N PRO A 304 -15.68 -8.59 -16.22
CA PRO A 304 -15.20 -7.53 -15.34
C PRO A 304 -14.54 -8.05 -14.05
N ALA A 305 -15.08 -9.10 -13.43
CA ALA A 305 -14.48 -9.66 -12.21
C ALA A 305 -13.08 -10.22 -12.45
N VAL A 306 -12.86 -10.90 -13.59
CA VAL A 306 -11.52 -11.39 -13.97
C VAL A 306 -10.58 -10.22 -14.30
N LEU A 307 -11.05 -9.19 -15.03
CA LEU A 307 -10.25 -8.00 -15.31
C LEU A 307 -9.82 -7.27 -14.02
N VAL A 308 -10.74 -7.12 -13.07
CA VAL A 308 -10.43 -6.52 -11.76
C VAL A 308 -9.43 -7.38 -11.01
N LEU A 309 -9.57 -8.72 -11.03
CA LEU A 309 -8.60 -9.61 -10.39
C LEU A 309 -7.20 -9.49 -11.01
N LEU A 310 -7.09 -9.43 -12.34
CA LEU A 310 -5.81 -9.22 -13.03
C LEU A 310 -5.20 -7.85 -12.68
N ALA A 311 -6.01 -6.79 -12.60
CA ALA A 311 -5.54 -5.47 -12.17
C ALA A 311 -5.02 -5.49 -10.72
N ILE A 312 -5.70 -6.22 -9.82
CA ILE A 312 -5.24 -6.42 -8.43
C ILE A 312 -3.94 -7.24 -8.39
N VAL A 313 -3.79 -8.25 -9.25
CA VAL A 313 -2.55 -9.06 -9.33
C VAL A 313 -1.37 -8.19 -9.79
N ALA A 314 -1.60 -7.28 -10.74
CA ALA A 314 -0.59 -6.31 -11.14
C ALA A 314 -0.22 -5.33 -10.01
N ALA A 315 -1.21 -4.81 -9.29
CA ALA A 315 -0.96 -3.96 -8.11
C ALA A 315 -0.24 -4.73 -7.00
N LEU A 316 -0.56 -6.02 -6.81
CA LEU A 316 0.09 -6.89 -5.84
C LEU A 316 1.55 -7.14 -6.21
N GLY A 317 1.86 -7.44 -7.48
CA GLY A 317 3.23 -7.61 -7.96
C GLY A 317 4.06 -6.34 -7.78
N GLN A 318 3.51 -5.19 -8.12
CA GLN A 318 4.16 -3.88 -7.92
C GLN A 318 4.40 -3.59 -6.43
N SER A 319 3.37 -3.69 -5.59
CA SER A 319 3.52 -3.45 -4.14
C SER A 319 4.44 -4.44 -3.44
N ALA A 320 4.48 -5.71 -3.88
CA ALA A 320 5.42 -6.70 -3.38
C ALA A 320 6.87 -6.29 -3.69
N ARG A 321 7.13 -5.83 -4.92
CA ARG A 321 8.46 -5.35 -5.32
C ARG A 321 8.87 -4.08 -4.59
N VAL A 322 7.96 -3.12 -4.45
CA VAL A 322 8.23 -1.92 -3.65
C VAL A 322 8.55 -2.30 -2.20
N ALA A 323 7.74 -3.17 -1.59
CA ALA A 323 8.02 -3.65 -0.23
C ALA A 323 9.35 -4.40 -0.12
N GLU A 324 9.75 -5.14 -1.15
CA GLU A 324 11.06 -5.80 -1.20
C GLU A 324 12.21 -4.79 -1.29
N ILE A 325 12.11 -3.78 -2.17
CA ILE A 325 13.11 -2.72 -2.33
C ILE A 325 13.28 -1.94 -1.03
N GLU A 326 12.17 -1.46 -0.45
CA GLU A 326 12.17 -0.74 0.82
C GLU A 326 12.68 -1.63 1.98
N GLY A 327 12.35 -2.93 1.94
CA GLY A 327 12.80 -3.90 2.92
C GLY A 327 14.32 -4.12 2.91
N ARG A 328 14.92 -4.15 1.71
CA ARG A 328 16.39 -4.19 1.57
C ARG A 328 17.02 -2.90 2.08
N GLY A 329 16.48 -1.73 1.68
CA GLY A 329 16.92 -0.44 2.20
C GLY A 329 16.98 -0.41 3.73
N ARG A 330 15.95 -0.93 4.41
CA ARG A 330 15.91 -1.03 5.88
C ARG A 330 17.04 -1.88 6.48
N GLU A 331 17.42 -3.01 5.86
CA GLU A 331 18.52 -3.85 6.37
C GLU A 331 19.82 -3.04 6.45
N PHE A 332 20.06 -2.17 5.47
CA PHE A 332 21.20 -1.27 5.45
C PHE A 332 21.11 -0.12 6.45
N TRP A 333 19.90 0.37 6.76
CA TRP A 333 19.70 1.34 7.83
C TRP A 333 19.88 0.77 9.23
N GLY A 334 19.66 -0.54 9.41
CA GLY A 334 20.11 -1.24 10.62
C GLY A 334 21.63 -1.14 10.84
N VAL A 335 22.38 -0.98 9.74
CA VAL A 335 23.82 -0.69 9.72
C VAL A 335 24.11 0.81 9.90
N ALA A 336 23.14 1.71 10.08
CA ALA A 336 23.43 3.10 10.48
C ALA A 336 23.28 3.32 12.00
N GLY A 337 22.52 2.47 12.69
CA GLY A 337 22.29 2.58 14.15
C GLY A 337 21.45 3.81 14.50
N ASP A 338 21.83 4.54 15.54
CA ASP A 338 21.14 5.77 16.01
C ASP A 338 21.46 7.01 15.16
N ALA A 339 21.90 6.81 13.92
CA ALA A 339 22.28 7.91 13.05
C ALA A 339 21.08 8.79 12.68
N VAL A 340 21.34 10.07 12.47
CA VAL A 340 20.35 11.11 12.21
C VAL A 340 20.75 11.99 11.04
N THR A 341 19.78 12.48 10.28
CA THR A 341 19.96 13.65 9.41
C THR A 341 19.46 14.90 10.13
N MET A 342 19.89 16.06 9.65
CA MET A 342 19.50 17.36 10.18
C MET A 342 18.84 18.16 9.06
N SER A 343 17.72 18.81 9.36
CA SER A 343 17.09 19.77 8.45
C SER A 343 17.41 21.20 8.87
N VAL A 344 17.62 22.07 7.89
CA VAL A 344 17.86 23.52 8.08
C VAL A 344 16.55 24.29 7.83
N GLY A 345 16.28 25.34 8.60
CA GLY A 345 15.08 26.17 8.45
C GLY A 345 15.03 26.91 7.11
N GLY A 346 14.03 26.62 6.26
CA GLY A 346 13.93 27.20 4.91
C GLY A 346 13.41 28.65 4.80
N TYR A 347 13.24 29.38 5.91
CA TYR A 347 12.86 30.82 5.92
C TYR A 347 13.89 31.74 6.56
N LEU A 348 15.14 31.31 6.65
CA LEU A 348 16.23 32.22 7.02
C LEU A 348 16.30 33.32 5.95
N GLY A 349 16.30 34.59 6.38
CA GLY A 349 16.56 35.71 5.46
C GLY A 349 17.91 35.50 4.78
N GLU A 350 18.12 36.02 3.57
CA GLU A 350 19.38 35.80 2.82
C GLU A 350 20.64 36.13 3.65
N SER A 351 20.57 37.18 4.49
CA SER A 351 21.64 37.54 5.43
C SER A 351 21.82 36.51 6.54
N GLU A 352 20.73 36.01 7.11
CA GLU A 352 20.74 35.05 8.22
C GLU A 352 21.22 33.67 7.76
N TYR A 353 20.81 33.25 6.55
CA TYR A 353 21.29 32.03 5.91
C TYR A 353 22.79 32.13 5.61
N ARG A 354 23.24 33.27 5.07
CA ARG A 354 24.67 33.54 4.81
C ARG A 354 25.50 33.57 6.10
N ASP A 355 24.95 34.09 7.19
CA ASP A 355 25.60 34.12 8.51
C ASP A 355 25.58 32.76 9.24
N ALA A 356 24.62 31.89 8.91
CA ALA A 356 24.50 30.54 9.47
C ALA A 356 25.33 29.51 8.73
N THR A 357 25.52 29.67 7.41
CA THR A 357 26.18 28.69 6.53
C THR A 357 27.58 28.29 7.03
N PRO A 358 28.51 29.21 7.37
CA PRO A 358 29.83 28.82 7.88
C PRO A 358 29.76 28.09 9.23
N ARG A 359 28.76 28.42 10.07
CA ARG A 359 28.58 27.77 11.39
C ARG A 359 28.02 26.36 11.25
N LEU A 360 27.14 26.13 10.28
CA LEU A 360 26.65 24.78 9.93
C LEU A 360 27.76 23.93 9.31
N ALA A 361 28.58 24.52 8.44
CA ALA A 361 29.75 23.85 7.88
C ALA A 361 30.78 23.50 8.96
N ASP A 362 31.08 24.42 9.89
CA ASP A 362 31.94 24.15 11.06
C ASP A 362 31.36 23.06 11.97
N LEU A 363 30.05 23.05 12.21
CA LEU A 363 29.37 21.98 12.95
C LEU A 363 29.64 20.62 12.29
N ALA A 364 29.36 20.48 11.00
CA ALA A 364 29.61 19.25 10.26
C ALA A 364 31.10 18.87 10.22
N GLY A 365 31.99 19.83 9.98
CA GLY A 365 33.44 19.61 10.02
C GLY A 365 33.95 19.12 11.37
N SER A 366 33.42 19.67 12.47
CA SER A 366 33.78 19.23 13.82
C SER A 366 33.34 17.79 14.11
N GLN A 367 32.13 17.41 13.65
CA GLN A 367 31.64 16.05 13.82
C GLN A 367 32.38 15.06 12.90
N ASP A 368 32.78 15.47 11.70
CA ASP A 368 33.57 14.65 10.76
C ASP A 368 34.97 14.36 11.31
N ALA A 369 35.61 15.34 11.95
CA ALA A 369 36.91 15.17 12.61
C ALA A 369 36.88 14.12 13.73
N ASP A 370 35.75 13.98 14.43
CA ASP A 370 35.51 12.95 15.45
C ASP A 370 35.05 11.61 14.84
N GLY A 371 34.97 11.53 13.51
CA GLY A 371 34.51 10.38 12.75
C GLY A 371 33.00 10.15 12.78
N GLY A 372 32.23 11.14 13.25
CA GLY A 372 30.80 11.09 13.49
C GLY A 372 29.92 11.49 12.30
N VAL A 373 30.48 11.66 11.11
CA VAL A 373 29.77 12.07 9.89
C VAL A 373 29.97 11.04 8.78
N ILE A 374 28.89 10.74 8.08
CA ILE A 374 28.87 9.95 6.84
C ILE A 374 28.32 10.87 5.76
N VAL A 375 29.11 11.07 4.70
CA VAL A 375 28.66 11.75 3.48
C VAL A 375 28.41 10.71 2.42
N VAL A 376 27.29 10.87 1.72
CA VAL A 376 26.88 9.98 0.64
C VAL A 376 26.00 10.76 -0.34
N SER A 377 26.54 11.03 -1.52
CA SER A 377 25.79 11.66 -2.61
C SER A 377 25.91 10.79 -3.86
N PRO A 378 24.78 10.36 -4.45
CA PRO A 378 24.77 9.54 -5.67
C PRO A 378 25.02 10.37 -6.94
N GLU A 379 25.44 11.64 -6.81
CA GLU A 379 25.65 12.55 -7.91
C GLU A 379 27.04 13.19 -7.86
N LEU A 380 27.74 13.09 -8.98
CA LEU A 380 29.01 13.78 -9.20
C LEU A 380 29.15 14.08 -10.70
N GLY A 381 28.30 14.98 -11.20
CA GLY A 381 28.28 15.38 -12.62
C GLY A 381 27.17 14.72 -13.44
N GLU A 382 27.45 14.48 -14.72
CA GLU A 382 26.47 13.93 -15.67
C GLU A 382 26.54 12.40 -15.79
N GLU A 383 27.65 11.79 -15.36
CA GLU A 383 27.81 10.34 -15.41
C GLU A 383 26.94 9.61 -14.38
N PRO A 384 26.13 8.62 -14.80
CA PRO A 384 25.30 7.85 -13.89
C PRO A 384 26.12 6.84 -13.07
N ASN A 385 25.58 6.47 -11.91
CA ASN A 385 26.13 5.42 -11.03
C ASN A 385 27.56 5.77 -10.54
N VAL A 386 27.71 6.99 -10.02
CA VAL A 386 28.90 7.51 -9.33
C VAL A 386 28.47 7.84 -7.90
N LEU A 387 29.32 7.53 -6.91
CA LEU A 387 29.02 7.76 -5.50
C LEU A 387 30.11 8.62 -4.86
N LEU A 388 29.75 9.82 -4.41
CA LEU A 388 30.61 10.69 -3.63
C LEU A 388 30.44 10.36 -2.14
N VAL A 389 31.53 9.98 -1.46
CA VAL A 389 31.50 9.57 -0.05
C VAL A 389 32.66 10.15 0.75
N ASN A 390 32.59 10.13 2.07
CA ASN A 390 33.76 10.41 2.93
C ASN A 390 34.33 9.12 3.56
N GLU A 391 35.42 9.24 4.34
CA GLU A 391 35.96 8.09 5.07
C GLU A 391 34.99 7.50 6.11
N GLY A 392 34.09 8.30 6.67
CA GLY A 392 33.03 7.83 7.57
C GLY A 392 32.17 6.75 6.92
N TYR A 393 31.87 6.90 5.63
CA TYR A 393 31.19 5.90 4.83
C TYR A 393 31.98 4.59 4.77
N LEU A 394 33.28 4.62 4.43
CA LEU A 394 34.13 3.43 4.32
C LEU A 394 34.27 2.66 5.66
N ARG A 395 34.22 3.38 6.79
CA ARG A 395 34.19 2.77 8.13
C ARG A 395 32.88 2.05 8.43
N ARG A 396 31.76 2.43 7.79
CA ARG A 396 30.45 1.81 8.04
C ARG A 396 30.04 0.79 7.00
N VAL A 397 30.32 1.06 5.73
CA VAL A 397 30.01 0.20 4.58
C VAL A 397 31.25 -0.57 4.17
N GLU A 398 31.08 -1.85 3.86
CA GLU A 398 32.19 -2.70 3.42
C GLU A 398 32.50 -2.43 1.95
N VAL A 399 33.65 -1.79 1.70
CA VAL A 399 34.21 -1.61 0.35
C VAL A 399 35.50 -2.41 0.28
N LEU A 400 35.58 -3.36 -0.65
CA LEU A 400 36.72 -4.25 -0.82
C LEU A 400 37.71 -3.67 -1.83
N GLY A 401 38.99 -3.66 -1.47
CA GLY A 401 40.08 -3.35 -2.37
C GLY A 401 40.49 -4.54 -3.24
N GLY A 402 41.36 -4.30 -4.24
CA GLY A 402 41.89 -5.34 -5.11
C GLY A 402 42.71 -6.44 -4.41
N ASP A 403 43.08 -6.25 -3.13
CA ASP A 403 43.72 -7.26 -2.29
C ASP A 403 42.71 -8.09 -1.47
N GLY A 404 41.41 -7.86 -1.67
CA GLY A 404 40.32 -8.51 -0.95
C GLY A 404 40.17 -8.04 0.50
N ARG A 405 40.88 -6.99 0.93
CA ARG A 405 40.71 -6.38 2.24
C ARG A 405 39.76 -5.20 2.17
N ARG A 406 39.08 -4.94 3.28
CA ARG A 406 38.22 -3.77 3.43
C ARG A 406 39.07 -2.49 3.44
N ILE A 407 38.67 -1.52 2.62
CA ILE A 407 39.19 -0.15 2.64
C ILE A 407 38.43 0.61 3.72
N THR A 408 39.14 1.20 4.66
CA THR A 408 38.56 2.00 5.76
C THR A 408 39.14 3.41 5.87
N GLU A 409 40.30 3.64 5.27
CA GLU A 409 41.07 4.89 5.32
C GLU A 409 41.67 5.13 3.94
N VAL A 410 41.76 6.38 3.51
CA VAL A 410 42.40 6.79 2.25
C VAL A 410 43.56 7.76 2.53
N PRO A 411 44.47 8.01 1.57
CA PRO A 411 45.57 8.93 1.79
C PRO A 411 45.10 10.36 2.10
N ASP A 412 45.65 10.94 3.17
CA ASP A 412 45.37 12.33 3.56
C ASP A 412 45.63 13.31 2.41
N GLY A 413 44.68 14.23 2.19
CA GLY A 413 44.83 15.33 1.22
C GLY A 413 44.80 14.88 -0.25
N VAL A 414 44.18 13.74 -0.54
CA VAL A 414 44.01 13.19 -1.90
C VAL A 414 42.56 12.75 -2.08
N LEU A 415 41.96 13.04 -3.25
CA LEU A 415 40.67 12.47 -3.63
C LEU A 415 40.89 11.05 -4.14
N THR A 416 40.27 10.05 -3.53
CA THR A 416 40.49 8.66 -3.94
C THR A 416 39.34 8.17 -4.80
N VAL A 417 39.63 7.76 -6.03
CA VAL A 417 38.64 7.22 -6.97
C VAL A 417 38.78 5.70 -7.01
N LEU A 418 37.78 5.00 -6.50
CA LEU A 418 37.67 3.55 -6.52
C LEU A 418 36.83 3.13 -7.73
N GLU A 419 37.47 2.45 -8.68
CA GLU A 419 36.86 2.07 -9.94
C GLU A 419 36.69 0.54 -10.05
N PRO A 420 35.49 0.03 -10.36
CA PRO A 420 35.26 -1.40 -10.61
C PRO A 420 36.09 -1.93 -11.78
N GLU A 421 36.59 -3.17 -11.67
CA GLU A 421 37.42 -3.84 -12.69
C GLU A 421 36.80 -3.84 -14.11
N ASP A 422 35.47 -3.93 -14.20
CA ASP A 422 34.73 -3.97 -15.48
C ASP A 422 34.39 -2.60 -16.07
N SER A 423 34.88 -1.50 -15.46
CA SER A 423 34.60 -0.15 -15.93
C SER A 423 35.28 0.16 -17.27
N SER A 424 34.51 0.74 -18.19
CA SER A 424 35.04 1.14 -19.50
C SER A 424 36.00 2.33 -19.39
N VAL A 425 37.03 2.36 -20.25
CA VAL A 425 38.00 3.46 -20.33
C VAL A 425 37.31 4.79 -20.66
N GLN A 426 36.22 4.77 -21.40
CA GLN A 426 35.41 5.95 -21.72
C GLN A 426 34.73 6.49 -20.45
N ARG A 427 34.04 5.63 -19.68
CA ARG A 427 33.37 6.01 -18.43
C ARG A 427 34.37 6.59 -17.43
N ARG A 428 35.54 5.95 -17.27
CA ARG A 428 36.61 6.46 -16.42
C ARG A 428 37.02 7.90 -16.74
N ARG A 429 37.22 8.19 -18.03
CA ARG A 429 37.60 9.54 -18.46
C ARG A 429 36.50 10.55 -18.24
N ALA A 430 35.24 10.14 -18.38
CA ALA A 430 34.10 11.00 -18.12
C ALA A 430 33.99 11.32 -16.62
N VAL A 431 34.05 10.32 -15.73
CA VAL A 431 34.03 10.55 -14.27
C VAL A 431 35.20 11.43 -13.81
N LEU A 432 36.41 11.24 -14.34
CA LEU A 432 37.54 12.13 -14.02
C LEU A 432 37.38 13.55 -14.56
N ALA A 433 36.63 13.73 -15.66
CA ALA A 433 36.30 15.06 -16.17
C ALA A 433 35.23 15.73 -15.29
N ASP A 434 34.22 14.98 -14.86
CA ASP A 434 33.18 15.41 -13.94
C ASP A 434 33.77 15.78 -12.58
N LEU A 435 34.71 14.98 -12.05
CA LEU A 435 35.44 15.30 -10.82
C LEU A 435 36.18 16.63 -10.91
N ARG A 436 36.85 16.92 -12.05
CA ARG A 436 37.53 18.20 -12.25
C ARG A 436 36.56 19.37 -12.34
N SER A 437 35.46 19.17 -13.07
CA SER A 437 34.37 20.16 -13.16
C SER A 437 33.80 20.46 -11.77
N TRP A 438 33.60 19.42 -10.96
CA TRP A 438 33.17 19.55 -9.58
C TRP A 438 34.19 20.33 -8.72
N GLN A 439 35.50 20.03 -8.81
CA GLN A 439 36.55 20.78 -8.10
C GLN A 439 36.55 22.27 -8.48
N ASP A 440 36.38 22.58 -9.78
CA ASP A 440 36.28 23.96 -10.27
C ASP A 440 35.06 24.68 -9.65
N ILE A 441 33.91 24.00 -9.56
CA ILE A 441 32.70 24.53 -8.92
C ILE A 441 32.94 24.81 -7.43
N GLN A 442 33.50 23.85 -6.68
CA GLN A 442 33.78 24.03 -5.24
C GLN A 442 34.69 25.23 -4.95
N SER A 443 35.59 25.55 -5.88
CA SER A 443 36.50 26.69 -5.76
C SER A 443 35.92 28.03 -6.23
N GLY A 444 34.92 28.01 -7.10
CA GLY A 444 34.35 29.18 -7.78
C GLY A 444 33.15 29.82 -7.07
N VAL A 445 32.62 29.17 -6.03
CA VAL A 445 31.46 29.67 -5.26
C VAL A 445 31.84 30.73 -4.21
N SER A 446 30.87 31.53 -3.77
CA SER A 446 31.09 32.70 -2.87
C SER A 446 31.69 32.35 -1.50
N LEU A 447 31.41 31.14 -1.00
CA LEU A 447 32.02 30.54 0.20
C LEU A 447 32.83 29.33 -0.26
N SER A 448 33.92 29.57 -0.99
CA SER A 448 34.70 28.52 -1.63
C SER A 448 35.44 27.64 -0.63
N ALA A 449 35.79 26.43 -1.06
CA ALA A 449 36.78 25.59 -0.42
C ALA A 449 38.11 25.68 -1.22
N PRO A 450 39.02 26.62 -0.90
CA PRO A 450 40.24 26.82 -1.69
C PRO A 450 41.18 25.62 -1.62
N GLY A 451 41.05 24.80 -0.56
CA GLY A 451 41.81 23.56 -0.37
C GLY A 451 41.41 22.43 -1.29
N THR A 452 40.35 22.59 -2.09
CA THR A 452 39.83 21.59 -3.04
C THR A 452 40.48 21.73 -4.43
N VAL A 453 40.97 22.93 -4.74
CA VAL A 453 41.68 23.25 -5.99
C VAL A 453 43.00 22.49 -6.01
N ASP A 454 43.27 21.81 -7.12
CA ASP A 454 44.49 21.02 -7.35
C ASP A 454 44.69 19.83 -6.40
N LEU A 455 43.67 19.39 -5.66
CA LEU A 455 43.76 18.12 -4.94
C LEU A 455 44.05 16.99 -5.93
N PRO A 456 45.13 16.22 -5.74
CA PRO A 456 45.43 15.09 -6.61
C PRO A 456 44.33 14.03 -6.47
N ALA A 457 44.01 13.37 -7.58
CA ALA A 457 43.15 12.20 -7.59
C ALA A 457 44.02 10.93 -7.62
N ALA A 458 43.87 10.04 -6.64
CA ALA A 458 44.46 8.71 -6.66
C ALA A 458 43.43 7.70 -7.15
N GLU A 459 43.73 7.04 -8.27
CA GLU A 459 42.88 5.99 -8.83
C GLU A 459 43.29 4.62 -8.27
N GLN A 460 42.30 3.87 -7.80
CA GLN A 460 42.46 2.49 -7.35
C GLN A 460 41.38 1.62 -7.99
N VAL A 461 41.79 0.45 -8.48
CA VAL A 461 40.85 -0.54 -9.03
C VAL A 461 40.34 -1.43 -7.88
N VAL A 462 39.02 -1.64 -7.86
CA VAL A 462 38.32 -2.50 -6.90
C VAL A 462 37.60 -3.65 -7.61
N PRO A 463 37.42 -4.82 -6.97
CA PRO A 463 36.71 -5.95 -7.58
C PRO A 463 35.29 -5.57 -7.99
N SER A 464 34.82 -6.10 -9.14
CA SER A 464 33.41 -5.99 -9.55
C SER A 464 32.51 -6.93 -8.74
N GLY A 465 31.20 -6.72 -8.82
CA GLY A 465 30.18 -7.44 -8.06
C GLY A 465 29.94 -6.89 -6.65
N GLN A 466 30.37 -5.66 -6.37
CA GLN A 466 30.13 -4.98 -5.09
C GLN A 466 28.85 -4.15 -5.15
N THR A 467 28.03 -4.26 -4.11
CA THR A 467 26.81 -3.47 -3.95
C THR A 467 26.98 -2.50 -2.80
N LEU A 468 26.91 -1.19 -3.10
CA LEU A 468 27.18 -0.12 -2.14
C LEU A 468 25.91 0.68 -1.84
N VAL A 469 25.73 1.09 -0.60
CA VAL A 469 24.50 1.74 -0.15
C VAL A 469 24.55 3.26 -0.31
N THR A 470 23.45 3.87 -0.70
CA THR A 470 23.35 5.34 -0.87
C THR A 470 22.64 6.02 0.29
N PHE A 471 22.12 5.26 1.25
CA PHE A 471 21.42 5.80 2.40
C PHE A 471 20.27 6.77 2.00
N HIS A 472 19.61 6.54 0.84
CA HIS A 472 18.42 7.32 0.41
C HIS A 472 18.58 8.85 0.56
N ALA A 473 19.81 9.32 0.40
CA ALA A 473 20.27 10.65 0.71
C ALA A 473 19.76 11.74 -0.25
N ALA A 474 18.88 11.37 -1.19
CA ALA A 474 18.16 12.32 -2.02
C ALA A 474 16.68 11.99 -1.91
N GLY A 475 15.90 12.91 -1.34
CA GLY A 475 14.44 12.85 -1.35
C GLY A 475 13.80 13.00 -2.73
N ASP A 476 14.55 12.75 -3.81
CA ASP A 476 14.07 12.84 -5.17
C ASP A 476 13.45 11.52 -5.63
N VAL A 477 12.26 11.64 -6.21
CA VAL A 477 11.51 10.54 -6.81
C VAL A 477 12.26 9.97 -8.01
N PHE A 478 13.27 10.67 -8.55
CA PHE A 478 14.01 10.27 -9.74
C PHE A 478 15.28 9.45 -9.50
N HIS A 479 15.80 9.37 -8.26
CA HIS A 479 17.00 8.56 -7.93
C HIS A 479 16.79 7.71 -6.65
N PRO A 480 15.91 6.70 -6.69
CA PRO A 480 15.43 5.95 -5.52
C PRO A 480 16.33 4.76 -5.11
N GLU A 481 17.51 4.60 -5.69
CA GLU A 481 18.32 3.39 -5.44
C GLU A 481 19.02 3.50 -4.09
N ALA A 482 18.52 2.77 -3.09
CA ALA A 482 19.20 2.55 -1.80
C ALA A 482 20.58 1.88 -1.95
N GLU A 483 20.84 1.28 -3.12
CA GLU A 483 22.00 0.46 -3.45
C GLU A 483 22.43 0.71 -4.89
N LEU A 484 23.73 0.89 -5.11
CA LEU A 484 24.35 0.94 -6.42
C LEU A 484 25.21 -0.31 -6.62
N VAL A 485 25.08 -0.95 -7.78
CA VAL A 485 25.92 -2.09 -8.17
C VAL A 485 27.11 -1.58 -8.99
N ASP A 486 28.31 -1.91 -8.52
CA ASP A 486 29.57 -1.48 -9.10
C ASP A 486 29.60 0.03 -9.45
N PRO A 487 29.30 0.94 -8.49
CA PRO A 487 29.48 2.37 -8.71
C PRO A 487 30.97 2.71 -8.78
N VAL A 488 31.30 3.80 -9.49
CA VAL A 488 32.59 4.46 -9.28
C VAL A 488 32.48 5.28 -7.99
N VAL A 489 33.33 5.01 -7.01
CA VAL A 489 33.27 5.71 -5.71
C VAL A 489 34.34 6.77 -5.64
N VAL A 490 33.97 8.00 -5.36
CA VAL A 490 34.89 9.10 -5.09
C VAL A 490 34.89 9.39 -3.60
N VAL A 491 36.02 9.15 -2.96
CA VAL A 491 36.20 9.31 -1.51
C VAL A 491 36.86 10.65 -1.22
N LEU A 492 36.16 11.46 -0.43
CA LEU A 492 36.62 12.72 0.13
C LEU A 492 37.49 12.45 1.37
N PRO A 493 38.67 13.09 1.48
CA PRO A 493 39.53 12.95 2.65
C PRO A 493 38.95 13.59 3.92
N SER A 494 38.10 14.61 3.77
CA SER A 494 37.29 15.20 4.84
C SER A 494 36.16 16.02 4.24
N VAL A 495 35.14 16.37 5.03
CA VAL A 495 34.08 17.29 4.57
C VAL A 495 34.60 18.72 4.32
N GLY A 496 35.79 19.07 4.82
CA GLY A 496 36.39 20.40 4.63
C GLY A 496 36.85 20.70 3.19
N VAL A 497 36.78 19.70 2.29
CA VAL A 497 36.98 19.89 0.84
C VAL A 497 35.69 20.30 0.12
N LEU A 498 34.56 20.29 0.80
CA LEU A 498 33.31 20.83 0.28
C LEU A 498 33.26 22.31 0.59
N ALA A 499 32.79 23.12 -0.37
CA ALA A 499 32.42 24.50 -0.09
C ALA A 499 31.32 24.54 0.97
N ASP A 500 31.33 25.51 1.88
CA ASP A 500 30.34 25.59 2.96
C ASP A 500 28.90 25.58 2.43
N SER A 501 28.67 26.25 1.30
CA SER A 501 27.35 26.28 0.65
C SER A 501 26.93 24.92 0.09
N GLU A 502 27.88 24.14 -0.42
CA GLU A 502 27.62 22.79 -0.92
C GLU A 502 27.34 21.86 0.24
N LEU A 503 28.19 21.87 1.27
CA LEU A 503 27.99 21.03 2.45
C LEU A 503 26.63 21.28 3.12
N VAL A 504 26.19 22.55 3.20
CA VAL A 504 24.85 22.87 3.72
C VAL A 504 23.74 22.45 2.75
N ALA A 505 23.96 22.50 1.43
CA ALA A 505 23.02 21.96 0.46
C ALA A 505 22.88 20.44 0.61
N MET A 506 23.99 19.71 0.73
CA MET A 506 24.03 18.28 1.00
C MET A 506 23.30 17.93 2.31
N ILE A 507 23.52 18.69 3.39
CA ILE A 507 22.77 18.53 4.66
C ILE A 507 21.26 18.70 4.40
N THR A 508 20.86 19.69 3.61
CA THR A 508 19.44 19.98 3.30
C THR A 508 18.81 18.90 2.43
N LEU A 509 19.60 18.22 1.59
CA LEU A 509 19.17 17.12 0.75
C LEU A 509 19.09 15.77 1.48
N ASP A 510 19.51 15.71 2.75
CA ASP A 510 19.69 14.48 3.55
C ASP A 510 20.92 13.62 3.13
N GLU A 511 21.91 14.21 2.44
CA GLU A 511 23.17 13.56 2.00
C GLU A 511 24.27 13.47 3.07
N VAL A 512 24.02 14.07 4.24
CA VAL A 512 24.93 14.09 5.38
C VAL A 512 24.24 13.46 6.57
N VAL A 513 24.80 12.34 7.03
CA VAL A 513 24.30 11.55 8.16
C VAL A 513 25.25 11.68 9.35
N PHE A 514 24.70 12.03 10.51
CA PHE A 514 25.43 12.16 11.76
C PHE A 514 25.22 10.90 12.60
N THR A 515 26.29 10.29 13.09
CA THR A 515 26.20 8.99 13.78
C THR A 515 26.01 9.11 15.29
N ASP A 516 26.23 10.29 15.87
CA ASP A 516 26.03 10.56 17.31
C ASP A 516 24.98 11.67 17.51
N PRO A 517 23.71 11.31 17.75
CA PRO A 517 22.63 12.28 17.90
C PRO A 517 22.77 13.14 19.18
N ALA A 518 23.38 12.60 20.24
CA ALA A 518 23.55 13.32 21.49
C ALA A 518 24.65 14.38 21.36
N ALA A 519 25.77 14.03 20.71
CA ALA A 519 26.83 14.98 20.40
C ALA A 519 26.34 16.07 19.44
N LEU A 520 25.56 15.70 18.41
CA LEU A 520 24.99 16.67 17.47
C LEU A 520 24.07 17.67 18.17
N ALA A 521 23.14 17.21 19.01
CA ALA A 521 22.22 18.08 19.74
C ALA A 521 22.97 19.07 20.66
N ALA A 522 23.99 18.61 21.39
CA ALA A 522 24.83 19.46 22.22
C ALA A 522 25.61 20.49 21.39
N ALA A 523 26.17 20.08 20.25
CA ALA A 523 26.95 20.93 19.37
C ALA A 523 26.12 22.01 18.68
N ILE A 524 24.84 21.73 18.38
CA ILE A 524 23.86 22.70 17.87
C ILE A 524 23.59 23.79 18.92
N GLU A 525 23.38 23.40 20.19
CA GLU A 525 23.12 24.33 21.29
C GLU A 525 24.34 25.22 21.56
N GLU A 526 25.54 24.63 21.66
CA GLU A 526 26.79 25.35 21.93
C GLU A 526 27.09 26.43 20.87
N ARG A 527 26.77 26.16 19.60
CA ARG A 527 27.00 27.07 18.47
C ARG A 527 25.87 28.07 18.24
N GLY A 528 24.84 28.06 19.08
CA GLY A 528 23.65 28.91 18.93
C GLY A 528 22.92 28.68 17.61
N LEU A 529 22.91 27.42 17.15
CA LEU A 529 22.26 27.00 15.90
C LEU A 529 20.82 26.50 16.13
N SER A 530 20.31 26.48 17.36
CA SER A 530 18.95 26.01 17.68
C SER A 530 17.83 26.80 16.98
N GLY A 531 18.09 28.04 16.54
CA GLY A 531 17.16 28.84 15.73
C GLY A 531 17.31 28.64 14.20
N VAL A 532 18.33 27.89 13.78
CA VAL A 532 18.70 27.63 12.37
C VAL A 532 18.39 26.18 12.01
N VAL A 533 18.72 25.24 12.89
CA VAL A 533 18.39 23.82 12.75
C VAL A 533 16.94 23.60 13.13
N SER A 534 16.19 23.04 12.19
CA SER A 534 14.74 22.93 12.31
C SER A 534 14.30 21.59 12.87
N SER A 535 15.01 20.51 12.54
CA SER A 535 14.77 19.19 13.09
C SER A 535 15.99 18.27 12.97
N ILE A 536 16.01 17.24 13.80
CA ILE A 536 16.93 16.10 13.73
C ILE A 536 16.06 14.86 13.52
N THR A 537 16.30 14.12 12.44
CA THR A 537 15.48 12.97 12.05
C THR A 537 16.33 11.71 12.04
N PRO A 538 16.00 10.68 12.84
CA PRO A 538 16.67 9.38 12.74
C PRO A 538 16.51 8.81 11.35
N VAL A 539 17.60 8.34 10.75
CA VAL A 539 17.50 7.90 9.34
C VAL A 539 16.72 6.59 9.20
N ALA A 540 16.79 5.75 10.25
CA ALA A 540 15.93 4.59 10.38
C ALA A 540 14.44 4.96 10.35
N TYR A 541 14.03 6.13 10.88
CA TYR A 541 12.63 6.55 10.89
C TYR A 541 12.07 6.78 9.48
N GLN A 542 12.81 7.48 8.62
CA GLN A 542 12.36 7.76 7.25
C GLN A 542 12.22 6.48 6.40
N ALA A 543 13.21 5.58 6.49
CA ALA A 543 13.19 4.30 5.78
C ALA A 543 12.06 3.39 6.27
N ASN A 544 11.82 3.40 7.57
CA ASN A 544 10.74 2.65 8.18
C ASN A 544 9.37 3.15 7.76
N GLU A 545 9.19 4.46 7.60
CA GLU A 545 7.97 5.05 7.05
C GLU A 545 7.68 4.59 5.62
N GLN A 546 8.68 4.63 4.73
CA GLN A 546 8.49 4.15 3.35
C GLN A 546 8.21 2.64 3.30
N TYR A 547 8.96 1.84 4.07
CA TYR A 547 8.73 0.40 4.16
C TYR A 547 7.34 0.05 4.68
N ARG A 548 6.85 0.76 5.72
CA ARG A 548 5.50 0.53 6.25
C ARG A 548 4.43 0.96 5.26
N LEU A 549 4.60 2.07 4.55
CA LEU A 549 3.69 2.48 3.48
C LEU A 549 3.61 1.41 2.37
N ALA A 550 4.77 0.85 1.98
CA ALA A 550 4.85 -0.23 1.01
C ALA A 550 4.18 -1.52 1.50
N LEU A 551 4.43 -1.92 2.76
CA LEU A 551 3.76 -3.07 3.38
C LEU A 551 2.26 -2.87 3.54
N GLY A 552 1.81 -1.67 3.91
CA GLY A 552 0.40 -1.33 4.01
C GLY A 552 -0.30 -1.48 2.66
N ALA A 553 0.29 -0.94 1.58
CA ALA A 553 -0.19 -1.12 0.23
C ALA A 553 -0.20 -2.61 -0.18
N HIS A 554 0.86 -3.35 0.12
CA HIS A 554 0.95 -4.78 -0.16
C HIS A 554 -0.13 -5.58 0.57
N ALA A 555 -0.34 -5.33 1.86
CA ALA A 555 -1.36 -5.98 2.67
C ALA A 555 -2.78 -5.71 2.13
N ILE A 556 -3.08 -4.47 1.75
CA ILE A 556 -4.34 -4.09 1.09
C ILE A 556 -4.52 -4.86 -0.23
N ASN A 557 -3.46 -5.00 -1.02
CA ASN A 557 -3.51 -5.74 -2.28
C ASN A 557 -3.68 -7.25 -2.10
N VAL A 558 -3.03 -7.86 -1.09
CA VAL A 558 -3.24 -9.28 -0.74
C VAL A 558 -4.70 -9.52 -0.36
N ILE A 559 -5.24 -8.62 0.45
CA ILE A 559 -6.65 -8.60 0.86
C ILE A 559 -7.59 -8.46 -0.35
N GLY A 560 -7.28 -7.54 -1.26
CA GLY A 560 -8.01 -7.35 -2.51
C GLY A 560 -7.94 -8.60 -3.38
N PHE A 561 -6.78 -9.25 -3.45
CA PHE A 561 -6.56 -10.47 -4.22
C PHE A 561 -7.44 -11.62 -3.69
N VAL A 562 -7.45 -11.86 -2.38
CA VAL A 562 -8.30 -12.90 -1.77
C VAL A 562 -9.78 -12.62 -2.06
N SER A 563 -10.21 -11.37 -1.93
CA SER A 563 -11.59 -10.95 -2.19
C SER A 563 -11.98 -11.12 -3.66
N GLY A 564 -11.15 -10.63 -4.58
CA GLY A 564 -11.34 -10.77 -6.02
C GLY A 564 -11.31 -12.23 -6.47
N ALA A 565 -10.39 -13.03 -5.94
CA ALA A 565 -10.32 -14.46 -6.18
C ALA A 565 -11.64 -15.13 -5.78
N ILE A 566 -12.12 -14.92 -4.55
CA ILE A 566 -13.41 -15.44 -4.08
C ILE A 566 -14.53 -15.10 -5.06
N VAL A 567 -14.62 -13.86 -5.54
CA VAL A 567 -15.68 -13.49 -6.50
C VAL A 567 -15.52 -14.18 -7.86
N VAL A 568 -14.31 -14.29 -8.39
CA VAL A 568 -14.05 -15.05 -9.62
C VAL A 568 -14.38 -16.54 -9.45
N LEU A 569 -14.10 -17.12 -8.29
CA LEU A 569 -14.47 -18.49 -7.94
C LEU A 569 -15.99 -18.67 -7.96
N LEU A 570 -16.72 -17.74 -7.34
CA LEU A 570 -18.17 -17.79 -7.22
C LEU A 570 -18.87 -17.55 -8.56
N THR A 571 -18.45 -16.56 -9.33
CA THR A 571 -18.99 -16.33 -10.69
C THR A 571 -18.74 -17.55 -11.59
N GLY A 572 -17.61 -18.26 -11.39
CA GLY A 572 -17.31 -19.52 -12.08
C GLY A 572 -18.27 -20.64 -11.66
N LEU A 573 -18.52 -20.79 -10.37
CA LEU A 573 -19.52 -21.74 -9.87
C LEU A 573 -20.92 -21.45 -10.45
N VAL A 574 -21.31 -20.17 -10.55
CA VAL A 574 -22.59 -19.77 -11.14
C VAL A 574 -22.64 -20.10 -12.63
N ALA A 575 -21.60 -19.76 -13.39
CA ALA A 575 -21.48 -20.13 -14.80
C ALA A 575 -21.60 -21.64 -14.99
N ALA A 576 -20.92 -22.44 -14.15
CA ALA A 576 -21.00 -23.89 -14.17
C ALA A 576 -22.43 -24.39 -13.90
N VAL A 577 -23.12 -23.87 -12.87
CA VAL A 577 -24.51 -24.25 -12.56
C VAL A 577 -25.45 -23.91 -13.71
N VAL A 578 -25.33 -22.72 -14.30
CA VAL A 578 -26.15 -22.29 -15.45
C VAL A 578 -25.87 -23.17 -16.66
N LEU A 579 -24.61 -23.50 -16.95
CA LEU A 579 -24.23 -24.41 -18.02
C LEU A 579 -24.80 -25.82 -17.81
N VAL A 580 -24.74 -26.35 -16.59
CA VAL A 580 -25.32 -27.67 -16.26
C VAL A 580 -26.84 -27.66 -16.43
N GLU A 581 -27.54 -26.61 -15.99
CA GLU A 581 -29.00 -26.56 -16.10
C GLU A 581 -29.44 -26.33 -17.56
N LYS A 582 -28.74 -25.47 -18.30
CA LYS A 582 -28.98 -25.24 -19.74
C LYS A 582 -28.82 -26.52 -20.56
N ASP A 583 -27.73 -27.25 -20.32
CA ASP A 583 -27.40 -28.45 -21.09
C ASP A 583 -27.87 -29.75 -20.41
N ARG A 584 -28.79 -29.66 -19.44
CA ARG A 584 -29.23 -30.81 -18.62
C ARG A 584 -29.71 -32.00 -19.45
N LYS A 585 -30.48 -31.76 -20.51
CA LYS A 585 -30.95 -32.81 -21.43
C LYS A 585 -29.79 -33.47 -22.18
N ARG A 586 -28.85 -32.67 -22.69
CA ARG A 586 -27.67 -33.15 -23.41
C ARG A 586 -26.72 -33.93 -22.51
N ALA A 587 -26.52 -33.44 -21.28
CA ALA A 587 -25.74 -34.09 -20.24
C ALA A 587 -26.30 -35.47 -19.86
N PHE A 588 -27.63 -35.61 -19.82
CA PHE A 588 -28.28 -36.91 -19.60
C PHE A 588 -28.02 -37.89 -20.76
N VAL A 589 -28.18 -37.44 -22.02
CA VAL A 589 -27.93 -38.27 -23.21
C VAL A 589 -26.46 -38.71 -23.31
N HIS A 590 -25.51 -37.81 -23.08
CA HIS A 590 -24.08 -38.14 -23.13
C HIS A 590 -23.70 -39.16 -22.04
N ARG A 591 -24.26 -39.04 -20.84
CA ARG A 591 -24.03 -40.04 -19.77
C ARG A 591 -24.57 -41.41 -20.12
N MET A 592 -25.80 -41.50 -20.65
CA MET A 592 -26.37 -42.77 -21.14
C MET A 592 -25.51 -43.40 -22.25
N SER A 593 -24.79 -42.56 -22.99
CA SER A 593 -23.87 -42.97 -24.06
C SER A 593 -22.44 -43.27 -23.59
N GLY A 594 -22.16 -43.22 -22.27
CA GLY A 594 -20.81 -43.43 -21.72
C GLY A 594 -19.83 -42.28 -21.94
N LEU A 595 -20.29 -41.13 -22.44
CA LEU A 595 -19.46 -39.96 -22.73
C LEU A 595 -19.28 -39.08 -21.48
N GLY A 596 -18.06 -38.58 -21.29
CA GLY A 596 -17.67 -37.79 -20.11
C GLY A 596 -18.23 -36.36 -20.07
N PRO A 597 -18.21 -35.68 -18.91
CA PRO A 597 -18.84 -34.37 -18.69
C PRO A 597 -18.27 -33.25 -19.58
N LEU A 598 -16.99 -33.32 -19.95
CA LEU A 598 -16.34 -32.32 -20.82
C LEU A 598 -16.98 -32.28 -22.21
N THR A 599 -17.38 -33.44 -22.74
CA THR A 599 -17.98 -33.54 -24.08
C THR A 599 -19.41 -33.01 -24.12
N ALA A 600 -20.15 -33.16 -23.01
CA ALA A 600 -21.51 -32.67 -22.86
C ALA A 600 -21.57 -31.13 -22.86
N HIS A 601 -20.54 -30.48 -22.32
CA HIS A 601 -20.48 -29.02 -22.13
C HIS A 601 -19.43 -28.31 -23.00
N ARG A 602 -18.94 -28.97 -24.08
CA ARG A 602 -17.84 -28.49 -24.93
C ARG A 602 -17.99 -27.05 -25.44
N SER A 603 -19.21 -26.63 -25.78
CA SER A 603 -19.49 -25.29 -26.31
C SER A 603 -19.38 -24.21 -25.22
N GLY A 604 -19.75 -24.53 -23.98
CA GLY A 604 -19.56 -23.63 -22.85
C GLY A 604 -18.09 -23.50 -22.48
N LEU A 605 -17.34 -24.60 -22.51
CA LEU A 605 -15.89 -24.60 -22.25
C LEU A 605 -15.11 -23.85 -23.32
N LEU A 606 -15.48 -23.97 -24.60
CA LEU A 606 -14.89 -23.18 -25.69
C LEU A 606 -15.17 -21.69 -25.53
N LEU A 607 -16.42 -21.31 -25.20
CA LEU A 607 -16.77 -19.92 -24.95
C LEU A 607 -15.96 -19.36 -23.78
N GLU A 608 -15.86 -20.10 -22.68
CA GLU A 608 -15.03 -19.71 -21.54
C GLU A 608 -13.57 -19.51 -21.95
N GLY A 609 -12.98 -20.48 -22.67
CA GLY A 609 -11.59 -20.42 -23.10
C GLY A 609 -11.32 -19.19 -23.97
N VAL A 610 -12.21 -18.88 -24.91
CA VAL A 610 -12.11 -17.67 -25.75
C VAL A 610 -12.21 -16.42 -24.90
N LEU A 611 -13.18 -16.33 -23.99
CA LEU A 611 -13.39 -15.14 -23.16
C LEU A 611 -12.23 -14.91 -22.20
N LEU A 612 -11.74 -15.96 -21.52
CA LEU A 612 -10.58 -15.86 -20.63
C LEU A 612 -9.31 -15.48 -21.39
N THR A 613 -9.07 -16.06 -22.57
CA THR A 613 -7.92 -15.73 -23.41
C THR A 613 -7.99 -14.28 -23.91
N ALA A 614 -9.17 -13.82 -24.34
CA ALA A 614 -9.38 -12.44 -24.74
C ALA A 614 -9.19 -11.46 -23.57
N THR A 615 -9.65 -11.85 -22.37
CA THR A 615 -9.48 -11.06 -21.14
C THR A 615 -8.01 -10.94 -20.75
N LEU A 616 -7.26 -12.04 -20.83
CA LEU A 616 -5.81 -12.08 -20.59
C LEU A 616 -5.07 -11.20 -21.60
N ALA A 617 -5.40 -11.34 -22.89
CA ALA A 617 -4.79 -10.53 -23.95
C ALA A 617 -5.07 -9.04 -23.73
N LEU A 618 -6.29 -8.68 -23.35
CA LEU A 618 -6.66 -7.29 -23.05
C LEU A 618 -5.88 -6.71 -21.85
N ALA A 619 -5.52 -7.54 -20.87
CA ALA A 619 -4.74 -7.11 -19.71
C ALA A 619 -3.23 -7.01 -20.02
N VAL A 620 -2.66 -8.03 -20.67
CA VAL A 620 -1.21 -8.19 -20.86
C VAL A 620 -0.69 -7.42 -22.07
N VAL A 621 -1.40 -7.45 -23.21
CA VAL A 621 -0.90 -6.84 -24.46
C VAL A 621 -0.61 -5.35 -24.28
N PRO A 622 -1.48 -4.52 -23.66
CA PRO A 622 -1.17 -3.11 -23.45
C PRO A 622 0.07 -2.86 -22.58
N GLN A 623 0.44 -3.78 -21.69
CA GLN A 623 1.64 -3.63 -20.85
C GLN A 623 2.92 -3.75 -21.68
N TRP A 624 2.94 -4.65 -22.67
CA TRP A 624 4.09 -4.87 -23.56
C TRP A 624 4.25 -3.81 -24.67
N PHE A 625 3.18 -3.08 -25.01
CA PHE A 625 3.18 -2.06 -26.07
C PHE A 625 3.15 -0.62 -25.55
N ARG A 626 3.21 -0.42 -24.23
CA ARG A 626 3.33 0.92 -23.64
C ARG A 626 4.75 1.43 -23.81
N ASP A 627 4.87 2.70 -24.23
CA ASP A 627 6.15 3.42 -24.18
C ASP A 627 6.53 3.55 -22.70
N PRO A 628 7.74 3.14 -22.28
CA PRO A 628 8.19 3.28 -20.90
C PRO A 628 7.92 4.69 -20.38
N LYS A 629 8.30 5.71 -21.17
CA LYS A 629 8.23 7.14 -20.83
C LYS A 629 6.83 7.69 -20.53
N ASP A 630 5.76 6.98 -20.88
CA ASP A 630 4.37 7.42 -20.69
C ASP A 630 3.82 7.07 -19.29
N VAL A 631 4.55 6.29 -18.47
CA VAL A 631 4.04 5.81 -17.18
C VAL A 631 5.06 6.02 -16.06
N ARG A 632 4.93 7.16 -15.35
CA ARG A 632 5.55 7.44 -14.03
C ARG A 632 5.08 6.45 -12.94
N THR A 633 5.40 5.18 -13.11
CA THR A 633 5.25 4.10 -12.13
C THR A 633 6.64 3.62 -11.75
N VAL A 634 6.74 2.79 -10.72
CA VAL A 634 8.00 2.24 -10.19
C VAL A 634 8.89 1.60 -11.28
N ILE A 635 8.28 1.19 -12.40
CA ILE A 635 8.91 0.62 -13.60
C ILE A 635 9.75 1.64 -14.39
N ASP A 636 9.44 2.94 -14.28
CA ASP A 636 10.10 4.06 -14.99
C ASP A 636 11.26 4.67 -14.21
N LEU A 637 11.55 4.16 -13.01
CA LEU A 637 12.59 4.65 -12.11
C LEU A 637 14.01 4.16 -12.51
N GLY A 638 14.17 3.48 -13.65
CA GLY A 638 15.46 2.97 -14.11
C GLY A 638 16.03 1.79 -13.31
N THR A 639 15.36 1.38 -12.23
CA THR A 639 15.88 0.47 -11.19
C THR A 639 15.61 -1.02 -11.43
N VAL A 640 14.78 -1.36 -12.41
CA VAL A 640 14.39 -2.75 -12.69
C VAL A 640 14.47 -2.99 -14.19
N ASP A 641 15.06 -4.13 -14.57
CA ASP A 641 14.92 -4.67 -15.91
C ASP A 641 13.43 -4.82 -16.23
N THR A 642 12.89 -3.84 -16.97
CA THR A 642 11.48 -3.75 -17.33
C THR A 642 11.02 -5.04 -17.98
N GLU A 643 11.90 -5.73 -18.71
CA GLU A 643 11.59 -6.99 -19.37
C GLU A 643 11.36 -8.11 -18.35
N ASN A 644 12.23 -8.26 -17.35
CA ASN A 644 12.05 -9.26 -16.29
C ASN A 644 10.80 -9.01 -15.45
N PHE A 645 10.51 -7.76 -15.10
CA PHE A 645 9.27 -7.43 -14.39
C PHE A 645 8.03 -7.79 -15.22
N LEU A 646 8.01 -7.43 -16.51
CA LEU A 646 6.89 -7.75 -17.40
C LEU A 646 6.73 -9.27 -17.59
N LEU A 647 7.83 -10.04 -17.62
CA LEU A 647 7.80 -11.50 -17.70
C LEU A 647 7.20 -12.12 -16.43
N GLU A 648 7.64 -11.71 -15.25
CA GLU A 648 7.10 -12.18 -13.96
C GLU A 648 5.61 -11.85 -13.83
N GLN A 649 5.23 -10.60 -14.15
CA GLN A 649 3.84 -10.15 -14.12
C GLN A 649 2.97 -10.94 -15.10
N THR A 650 3.46 -11.15 -16.33
CA THR A 650 2.76 -11.94 -17.35
C THR A 650 2.56 -13.40 -16.87
N ALA A 651 3.56 -13.98 -16.21
CA ALA A 651 3.47 -15.33 -15.67
C ALA A 651 2.42 -15.44 -14.55
N LEU A 652 2.33 -14.44 -13.67
CA LEU A 652 1.30 -14.36 -12.63
C LEU A 652 -0.11 -14.27 -13.24
N ASP A 653 -0.30 -13.41 -14.24
CA ASP A 653 -1.58 -13.23 -14.92
C ASP A 653 -2.04 -14.50 -15.64
N ILE A 654 -1.12 -15.22 -16.31
CA ILE A 654 -1.37 -16.53 -16.89
C ILE A 654 -1.78 -17.53 -15.80
N GLY A 655 -1.06 -17.56 -14.68
CA GLY A 655 -1.35 -18.45 -13.55
C GLY A 655 -2.76 -18.27 -13.00
N VAL A 656 -3.22 -17.03 -12.84
CA VAL A 656 -4.57 -16.70 -12.36
C VAL A 656 -5.65 -17.14 -13.35
N VAL A 657 -5.44 -16.92 -14.65
CA VAL A 657 -6.39 -17.36 -15.68
C VAL A 657 -6.48 -18.89 -15.75
N VAL A 658 -5.35 -19.59 -15.68
CA VAL A 658 -5.31 -21.05 -15.62
C VAL A 658 -6.02 -21.57 -14.38
N ALA A 659 -5.77 -20.99 -13.21
CA ALA A 659 -6.44 -21.36 -11.97
C ALA A 659 -7.97 -21.17 -12.06
N SER A 660 -8.42 -20.04 -12.63
CA SER A 660 -9.85 -19.77 -12.86
C SER A 660 -10.49 -20.80 -13.80
N ALA A 661 -9.78 -21.19 -14.88
CA ALA A 661 -10.24 -22.21 -15.82
C ALA A 661 -10.33 -23.60 -15.16
N VAL A 662 -9.29 -24.01 -14.43
CA VAL A 662 -9.26 -25.29 -13.68
C VAL A 662 -10.42 -25.35 -12.69
N LEU A 663 -10.67 -24.25 -11.99
CA LEU A 663 -11.75 -24.20 -11.01
C LEU A 663 -13.13 -24.30 -11.65
N LEU A 664 -13.37 -23.63 -12.78
CA LEU A 664 -14.61 -23.78 -13.53
C LEU A 664 -14.83 -25.25 -13.92
N VAL A 665 -13.80 -25.92 -14.43
CA VAL A 665 -13.87 -27.34 -14.79
C VAL A 665 -14.22 -28.20 -13.58
N ALA A 666 -13.61 -27.93 -12.42
CA ALA A 666 -13.92 -28.62 -11.17
C ALA A 666 -15.37 -28.38 -10.71
N CYS A 667 -15.84 -27.13 -10.72
CA CYS A 667 -17.22 -26.77 -10.40
C CYS A 667 -18.22 -27.45 -11.33
N LEU A 668 -17.91 -27.51 -12.62
CA LEU A 668 -18.75 -28.14 -13.64
C LEU A 668 -18.80 -29.66 -13.46
N ALA A 669 -17.68 -30.30 -13.13
CA ALA A 669 -17.63 -31.72 -12.77
C ALA A 669 -18.44 -32.03 -11.50
N LEU A 670 -18.35 -31.19 -10.46
CA LEU A 670 -19.12 -31.32 -9.22
C LEU A 670 -20.61 -31.13 -9.45
N ALA A 671 -21.01 -30.08 -10.17
CA ALA A 671 -22.40 -29.80 -10.52
C ALA A 671 -23.00 -30.95 -11.34
N HIS A 672 -22.26 -31.46 -12.33
CA HIS A 672 -22.66 -32.60 -13.14
C HIS A 672 -22.86 -33.88 -12.29
N ARG A 673 -21.94 -34.16 -11.35
CA ARG A 673 -22.07 -35.26 -10.38
C ARG A 673 -23.28 -35.08 -9.48
N ARG A 674 -23.57 -33.86 -9.01
CA ARG A 674 -24.69 -33.61 -8.09
C ARG A 674 -26.04 -33.76 -8.78
N ALA A 675 -26.17 -33.23 -10.01
CA ALA A 675 -27.36 -33.41 -10.85
C ALA A 675 -27.61 -34.90 -11.20
N SER A 676 -26.58 -35.75 -11.13
CA SER A 676 -26.72 -37.20 -11.34
C SER A 676 -27.33 -37.98 -10.17
N ARG A 677 -27.23 -37.47 -8.93
CA ARG A 677 -27.70 -38.17 -7.72
C ARG A 677 -29.15 -37.90 -7.37
N SER A 678 -29.79 -36.89 -7.96
CA SER A 678 -31.13 -36.43 -7.54
C SER A 678 -32.30 -37.11 -8.28
N SER A 679 -32.13 -38.31 -8.82
CA SER A 679 -33.18 -39.00 -9.61
C SER A 679 -33.69 -40.31 -9.00
N THR A 680 -33.45 -40.58 -7.72
CA THR A 680 -33.86 -41.86 -7.10
C THR A 680 -34.86 -41.78 -5.95
N VAL A 681 -35.52 -40.64 -5.71
CA VAL A 681 -36.67 -40.59 -4.78
C VAL A 681 -37.71 -39.63 -5.35
N ASP A 682 -38.70 -40.18 -6.04
CA ASP A 682 -40.10 -39.72 -6.13
C ASP A 682 -40.78 -40.59 -7.21
N THR A 683 -41.14 -41.81 -6.79
CA THR A 683 -42.27 -42.59 -7.34
C THR A 683 -43.33 -42.63 -6.26
#